data_AF-A0A2E1U7Z4-F1
#
_entry.id   AF-A0A2E1U7Z4-F1
#
_cell.length_a   1.000
_cell.length_b   1.000
_cell.length_c   1.000
_cell.angle_alpha   90.00
_cell.angle_beta   90.00
_cell.angle_gamma   90.00
#
_symmetry.space_group_name_H-M   'P 1'
#
loop_
_entity.id
_entity.type
_entity.pdbx_description
1 polymer ?
#
loop_
_entity_poly.entity_id
_entity_poly.type
_entity_poly.pdbx_seq_one_letter_code
_entity_poly.pdbx_strand_id
1 'polypeptide(L)'
;MLTMLAACLLLETPANLGVPGGSSGTLSLQIAIDGFGGTDVQSASANVGVGGGSNIAMGPDAEPFSLVRIDNAQWFFADTDLQYSFFCGALGCLDVTVQLRNIRATLLNPTLAGLDGAGRANFDANWLLEADYVFSSALFDSSGSISTPTAPGYAATFDIGNGNVTMRDIGLGAINSEVPPDSLPSGLSVSLQTTVNFGGTVQQGNYTPPPPPPPPACGGGGACADPHGPGCDDLDCCVTVCEINPACCTDEWGLDCIALAGEFCGAVPSNDRCENARPLELGRFPFTSLNSDTDGPPLITSCGDQATAIAFTGDVWFSHTPFQDNGVVVSTCNHADFDTRIAVYDGCGGTLLACSNDEGPCGQPSRCSFVGVAGQTYLIRVGGPFGRGSGEIDIAWGDVPSPIESPLAVDSSTGQGYAMFGLGAGSSWQDILDLAEGLGGSPATLTTPEENEFVVNHMTPTQVGGPTAIGLVQEGDDEPLGGWRWLTDEPLDWTNWRPGEPNETPLGEDFGMIYPDGTWNDQVNAFGNVLLEFEDPSEVLERKWKLQDGGTGSTYQAILLPSPVGWNEAAGYAESLGGTLADFETAAEAQWVFDRLGSLTKLWSQTYYNGGPWTGLRLENGTWTWRSGATLDWVPWYPGEPNGTGTVVSFYNINGGPRLTLDDTFESDARRGLIVEFPAVDATCPGDVNQDNQVDFADLILILANWGACDSCEADVDGDDIVGFSDVLAVLNSWGACEETP
;
A
#
# COMPACT_ATOMS: atom_id res chain seq x y z
N MET A 1 3.26 45.02 31.36
CA MET A 1 2.04 44.54 32.06
C MET A 1 1.06 43.85 31.12
N LEU A 2 0.75 44.40 29.93
CA LEU A 2 -0.18 43.75 28.97
C LEU A 2 0.35 42.45 28.33
N THR A 3 1.67 42.27 28.22
CA THR A 3 2.31 41.06 27.66
C THR A 3 2.44 39.90 28.66
N MET A 4 2.44 40.18 29.96
CA MET A 4 2.59 39.17 31.02
C MET A 4 1.24 38.54 31.42
N LEU A 5 0.14 39.31 31.33
CA LEU A 5 -1.21 38.77 31.55
C LEU A 5 -1.65 37.80 30.46
N ALA A 6 -1.26 38.03 29.20
CA ALA A 6 -1.59 37.13 28.09
C ALA A 6 -0.83 35.79 28.17
N ALA A 7 0.42 35.79 28.66
CA ALA A 7 1.21 34.56 28.85
C ALA A 7 0.72 33.71 30.04
N CYS A 8 0.05 34.31 31.02
CA CYS A 8 -0.48 33.60 32.19
C CYS A 8 -1.70 32.73 31.87
N LEU A 9 -2.35 32.97 30.72
CA LEU A 9 -3.53 32.28 30.20
C LEU A 9 -3.21 31.07 29.29
N LEU A 10 -1.91 30.75 29.08
CA LEU A 10 -1.44 29.74 28.11
C LEU A 10 -0.60 28.60 28.74
N LEU A 11 -0.46 28.56 30.06
CA LEU A 11 0.29 27.51 30.77
C LEU A 11 -0.71 26.52 31.39
N GLU A 12 -0.78 25.29 30.85
CA GLU A 12 -1.80 24.30 31.25
C GLU A 12 -1.25 23.01 31.88
N THR A 13 0.08 22.85 31.97
CA THR A 13 0.70 21.61 32.49
C THR A 13 1.23 21.81 33.91
N PRO A 14 0.44 21.51 34.97
CA PRO A 14 0.87 21.66 36.36
C PRO A 14 1.82 20.55 36.81
N ALA A 15 2.75 20.90 37.71
CA ALA A 15 3.57 19.92 38.42
C ALA A 15 3.84 20.38 39.86
N ASN A 16 3.83 19.42 40.79
CA ASN A 16 4.17 19.66 42.19
C ASN A 16 5.56 19.10 42.45
N LEU A 17 6.49 19.97 42.82
CA LEU A 17 7.88 19.62 43.09
C LEU A 17 8.12 19.52 44.60
N GLY A 18 8.63 18.38 45.07
CA GLY A 18 9.05 18.19 46.46
C GLY A 18 10.56 18.16 46.59
N VAL A 19 11.07 18.65 47.72
CA VAL A 19 12.47 18.41 48.13
C VAL A 19 12.59 16.98 48.65
N PRO A 20 13.43 16.10 48.06
CA PRO A 20 13.62 14.74 48.53
C PRO A 20 14.14 14.69 49.97
N GLY A 21 13.71 13.68 50.74
CA GLY A 21 14.17 13.48 52.11
C GLY A 21 15.69 13.29 52.20
N GLY A 22 16.32 13.96 53.17
CA GLY A 22 17.78 13.92 53.35
C GLY A 22 18.55 14.94 52.50
N SER A 23 17.86 15.79 51.74
CA SER A 23 18.49 16.93 51.05
C SER A 23 19.14 17.89 52.04
N SER A 24 20.26 18.49 51.63
CA SER A 24 20.99 19.47 52.43
C SER A 24 21.44 20.65 51.59
N GLY A 25 21.55 21.81 52.21
CA GLY A 25 22.00 23.05 51.61
C GLY A 25 22.92 23.82 52.55
N THR A 26 23.76 24.67 51.99
CA THR A 26 24.67 25.50 52.78
C THR A 26 23.99 26.82 53.10
N LEU A 27 23.76 27.06 54.40
CA LEU A 27 23.34 28.34 54.93
C LEU A 27 24.58 29.12 55.37
N SER A 28 24.86 30.24 54.69
CA SER A 28 25.93 31.16 55.07
C SER A 28 25.32 32.41 55.69
N LEU A 29 25.74 32.78 56.89
CA LEU A 29 25.34 34.02 57.54
C LEU A 29 26.57 34.88 57.81
N GLN A 30 26.59 36.04 57.17
CA GLN A 30 27.51 37.12 57.46
C GLN A 30 26.86 38.07 58.46
N ILE A 31 27.62 38.46 59.48
CA ILE A 31 27.19 39.37 60.53
C ILE A 31 28.21 40.50 60.59
N ALA A 32 27.73 41.73 60.50
CA ALA A 32 28.52 42.92 60.79
C ALA A 32 28.04 43.51 62.12
N ILE A 33 28.96 43.68 63.05
CA ILE A 33 28.71 44.36 64.33
C ILE A 33 29.40 45.72 64.27
N ASP A 34 28.61 46.79 64.35
CA ASP A 34 29.13 48.15 64.48
C ASP A 34 29.01 48.61 65.94
N GLY A 35 30.16 48.90 66.56
CA GLY A 35 30.26 49.21 67.99
C GLY A 35 31.72 49.34 68.45
N PHE A 36 31.95 49.82 69.68
CA PHE A 36 33.31 49.96 70.25
C PHE A 36 34.32 50.81 69.43
N GLY A 37 33.82 51.68 68.54
CA GLY A 37 34.66 52.57 67.74
C GLY A 37 35.05 52.05 66.35
N GLY A 38 34.44 50.96 65.87
CA GLY A 38 34.58 50.45 64.50
C GLY A 38 33.61 49.33 64.14
N THR A 39 33.67 48.84 62.90
CA THR A 39 32.84 47.74 62.41
C THR A 39 33.68 46.48 62.20
N ASP A 40 33.21 45.33 62.71
CA ASP A 40 33.80 44.02 62.43
C ASP A 40 32.78 43.12 61.72
N VAL A 41 33.22 42.45 60.65
CA VAL A 41 32.39 41.63 59.76
C VAL A 41 32.93 40.21 59.77
N GLN A 42 32.09 39.27 60.20
CA GLN A 42 32.43 37.85 60.24
C GLN A 42 31.40 37.03 59.48
N SER A 43 31.83 35.92 58.89
CA SER A 43 30.95 35.00 58.16
C SER A 43 31.13 33.58 58.70
N ALA A 44 30.02 32.89 58.92
CA ALA A 44 29.99 31.47 59.25
C ALA A 44 29.04 30.75 58.30
N SER A 45 29.18 29.44 58.18
CA SER A 45 28.30 28.62 57.34
C SER A 45 28.06 27.25 57.96
N ALA A 46 26.87 26.72 57.74
CA ALA A 46 26.49 25.38 58.16
C ALA A 46 25.79 24.65 57.01
N ASN A 47 26.02 23.33 56.92
CA ASN A 47 25.21 22.48 56.05
C ASN A 47 23.97 22.05 56.83
N VAL A 48 22.79 22.44 56.37
CA VAL A 48 21.51 22.22 57.05
C VAL A 48 20.60 21.37 56.18
N GLY A 49 19.77 20.55 56.82
CA GLY A 49 18.73 19.80 56.11
C GLY A 49 17.74 20.75 55.45
N VAL A 50 17.31 20.45 54.22
CA VAL A 50 16.34 21.26 53.47
C VAL A 50 15.10 20.41 53.19
N GLY A 51 13.93 21.00 53.39
CA GLY A 51 12.65 20.41 53.02
C GLY A 51 11.74 21.45 52.37
N GLY A 52 10.54 21.03 51.96
CA GLY A 52 9.55 21.90 51.33
C GLY A 52 9.31 21.53 49.86
N GLY A 53 8.81 22.48 49.09
CA GLY A 53 8.41 22.23 47.71
C GLY A 53 7.93 23.48 46.97
N SER A 54 7.59 23.28 45.71
CA SER A 54 7.09 24.31 44.80
C SER A 54 5.96 23.75 43.93
N ASN A 55 4.93 24.54 43.68
CA ASN A 55 3.93 24.25 42.66
C ASN A 55 4.25 25.07 41.42
N ILE A 56 4.34 24.41 40.28
CA ILE A 56 4.69 25.03 39.01
C ILE A 56 3.66 24.74 37.91
N ALA A 57 3.65 25.57 36.89
CA ALA A 57 2.96 25.32 35.63
C ALA A 57 3.92 25.59 34.45
N MET A 58 3.88 24.75 33.43
CA MET A 58 4.75 24.82 32.26
C MET A 58 3.93 25.07 30.99
N GLY A 59 4.58 25.64 29.97
CA GLY A 59 3.93 26.04 28.72
C GLY A 59 4.91 26.05 27.53
N PRO A 60 4.44 25.84 26.28
CA PRO A 60 3.04 25.59 25.89
C PRO A 60 2.48 24.28 26.45
N ASP A 61 1.21 23.98 26.18
CA ASP A 61 0.49 22.79 26.63
C ASP A 61 1.08 21.46 26.09
N ALA A 62 2.28 21.41 25.54
CA ALA A 62 3.01 20.20 25.19
C ALA A 62 4.53 20.47 25.17
N GLU A 63 5.34 19.42 25.19
CA GLU A 63 6.79 19.57 25.00
C GLU A 63 7.13 20.00 23.55
N PRO A 64 8.21 20.79 23.35
CA PRO A 64 9.12 21.31 24.37
C PRO A 64 8.56 22.55 25.08
N PHE A 65 8.63 22.56 26.42
CA PHE A 65 8.24 23.71 27.22
C PHE A 65 9.25 24.86 27.06
N SER A 66 8.75 26.07 26.87
CA SER A 66 9.54 27.30 26.74
C SER A 66 9.32 28.29 27.89
N LEU A 67 8.31 28.04 28.73
CA LEU A 67 7.93 28.88 29.86
C LEU A 67 7.73 28.03 31.13
N VAL A 68 8.09 28.59 32.28
CA VAL A 68 7.80 28.02 33.60
C VAL A 68 7.32 29.10 34.57
N ARG A 69 6.18 28.84 35.22
CA ARG A 69 5.63 29.66 36.29
C ARG A 69 5.76 28.92 37.61
N ILE A 70 6.25 29.59 38.65
CA ILE A 70 6.15 29.11 40.02
C ILE A 70 4.96 29.80 40.67
N ASP A 71 3.92 29.03 40.99
CA ASP A 71 2.69 29.53 41.59
C ASP A 71 2.88 29.81 43.08
N ASN A 72 3.60 28.93 43.76
CA ASN A 72 4.02 29.10 45.14
C ASN A 72 5.22 28.20 45.42
N ALA A 73 6.07 28.62 46.34
CA ALA A 73 7.21 27.84 46.81
C ALA A 73 7.51 28.17 48.27
N GLN A 74 7.86 27.15 49.02
CA GLN A 74 8.24 27.29 50.42
C GLN A 74 9.26 26.23 50.79
N TRP A 75 10.36 26.67 51.39
CA TRP A 75 11.43 25.80 51.86
C TRP A 75 11.69 26.01 53.33
N PHE A 76 11.95 24.91 54.02
CA PHE A 76 12.27 24.84 55.43
C PHE A 76 13.70 24.37 55.58
N PHE A 77 14.44 24.99 56.50
CA PHE A 77 15.81 24.63 56.80
C PHE A 77 15.89 24.14 58.24
N ALA A 78 16.70 23.10 58.46
CA ALA A 78 16.96 22.59 59.79
C ALA A 78 17.62 23.66 60.66
N ASP A 79 17.25 23.67 61.93
CA ASP A 79 17.86 24.49 62.97
C ASP A 79 19.38 24.33 63.00
N THR A 80 20.09 25.43 63.20
CA THR A 80 21.56 25.42 63.24
C THR A 80 22.13 26.42 64.23
N ASP A 81 23.33 26.15 64.71
CA ASP A 81 24.11 27.03 65.56
C ASP A 81 25.37 27.45 64.80
N LEU A 82 25.63 28.75 64.76
CA LEU A 82 26.78 29.34 64.08
C LEU A 82 27.67 30.04 65.10
N GLN A 83 28.98 29.81 65.00
CA GLN A 83 29.96 30.39 65.91
C GLN A 83 30.77 31.46 65.19
N TYR A 84 30.99 32.57 65.88
CA TYR A 84 31.71 33.74 65.38
C TYR A 84 32.68 34.23 66.44
N SER A 85 33.76 34.86 66.00
CA SER A 85 34.73 35.54 66.86
C SER A 85 34.95 36.95 66.34
N PHE A 86 34.51 37.95 67.11
CA PHE A 86 34.59 39.37 66.76
C PHE A 86 35.65 40.11 67.59
N PHE A 87 36.14 41.23 67.07
CA PHE A 87 37.06 42.18 67.70
C PHE A 87 38.31 41.51 68.31
N CYS A 88 38.86 40.52 67.61
CA CYS A 88 40.03 39.77 68.06
C CYS A 88 41.29 40.64 68.22
N GLY A 89 41.91 40.61 69.40
CA GLY A 89 43.15 41.33 69.69
C GLY A 89 44.04 40.62 70.71
N ALA A 90 45.02 41.33 71.28
CA ALA A 90 46.01 40.75 72.20
C ALA A 90 45.44 40.20 73.52
N LEU A 91 44.17 40.49 73.84
CA LEU A 91 43.46 40.07 75.05
C LEU A 91 42.41 38.97 74.79
N GLY A 92 42.26 38.48 73.56
CA GLY A 92 41.25 37.50 73.16
C GLY A 92 40.26 38.03 72.13
N CYS A 93 39.26 37.21 71.79
CA CYS A 93 38.15 37.54 70.89
C CYS A 93 36.83 37.59 71.68
N LEU A 94 35.85 38.33 71.16
CA LEU A 94 34.46 38.21 71.57
C LEU A 94 33.82 37.05 70.81
N ASP A 95 33.69 35.91 71.47
CA ASP A 95 32.99 34.76 70.88
C ASP A 95 31.47 34.94 71.00
N VAL A 96 30.79 34.80 69.87
CA VAL A 96 29.34 34.92 69.75
C VAL A 96 28.80 33.65 69.11
N THR A 97 27.86 33.00 69.79
CA THR A 97 27.07 31.90 69.22
C THR A 97 25.72 32.43 68.79
N VAL A 98 25.32 32.13 67.55
CA VAL A 98 24.01 32.49 66.99
C VAL A 98 23.25 31.22 66.73
N GLN A 99 22.20 30.99 67.52
CA GLN A 99 21.25 29.90 67.28
C GLN A 99 20.16 30.41 66.35
N LEU A 100 19.94 29.72 65.23
CA LEU A 100 18.85 29.98 64.31
C LEU A 100 17.84 28.84 64.36
N ARG A 101 16.57 29.19 64.51
CA ARG A 101 15.46 28.25 64.64
C ARG A 101 14.32 28.62 63.70
N ASN A 102 13.47 27.65 63.35
CA ASN A 102 12.28 27.87 62.51
C ASN A 102 12.58 28.59 61.19
N ILE A 103 13.69 28.24 60.54
CA ILE A 103 14.17 28.94 59.35
C ILE A 103 13.30 28.56 58.14
N ARG A 104 12.71 29.56 57.48
CA ARG A 104 11.84 29.38 56.32
C ARG A 104 12.07 30.45 55.25
N ALA A 105 12.07 30.03 53.99
CA ALA A 105 12.00 30.93 52.84
C ALA A 105 10.68 30.71 52.08
N THR A 106 9.91 31.78 51.88
CA THR A 106 8.62 31.71 51.18
C THR A 106 8.59 32.66 49.99
N LEU A 107 8.19 32.17 48.82
CA LEU A 107 7.98 33.00 47.64
C LEU A 107 6.76 33.91 47.88
N LEU A 108 6.94 35.23 47.75
CA LEU A 108 5.90 36.20 48.10
C LEU A 108 4.80 36.33 47.05
N ASN A 109 5.14 36.15 45.77
CA ASN A 109 4.20 36.26 44.66
C ASN A 109 4.55 35.24 43.57
N PRO A 110 3.54 34.72 42.83
CA PRO A 110 3.79 33.92 41.65
C PRO A 110 4.72 34.63 40.67
N THR A 111 5.59 33.87 40.00
CA THR A 111 6.57 34.43 39.06
C THR A 111 6.70 33.55 37.83
N LEU A 112 6.97 34.17 36.69
CA LEU A 112 7.05 33.54 35.37
C LEU A 112 8.41 33.87 34.74
N ALA A 113 9.05 32.87 34.16
CA ALA A 113 10.29 33.02 33.42
C ALA A 113 10.29 32.17 32.15
N GLY A 114 11.06 32.62 31.15
CA GLY A 114 11.38 31.81 29.98
C GLY A 114 12.51 30.82 30.28
N LEU A 115 12.44 29.66 29.66
CA LEU A 115 13.49 28.64 29.68
C LEU A 115 14.45 28.88 28.50
N ASP A 116 15.74 28.94 28.78
CA ASP A 116 16.75 28.93 27.71
C ASP A 116 17.04 27.51 27.21
N GLY A 117 17.90 27.37 26.20
CA GLY A 117 18.26 26.07 25.62
C GLY A 117 18.97 25.09 26.57
N ALA A 118 19.34 25.53 27.78
CA ALA A 118 19.88 24.69 28.85
C ALA A 118 18.88 24.47 29.99
N GLY A 119 17.61 24.89 29.82
CA GLY A 119 16.56 24.80 30.84
C GLY A 119 16.69 25.82 31.97
N ARG A 120 17.54 26.84 31.84
CA ARG A 120 17.73 27.85 32.89
C ARG A 120 16.63 28.91 32.83
N ALA A 121 16.05 29.22 33.99
CA ALA A 121 15.07 30.26 34.19
C ALA A 121 15.57 31.31 35.21
N ASN A 122 15.45 32.58 34.86
CA ASN A 122 15.77 33.70 35.75
C ASN A 122 14.47 34.41 36.14
N PHE A 123 14.18 34.45 37.44
CA PHE A 123 12.95 34.97 38.00
C PHE A 123 13.17 36.30 38.69
N ASP A 124 12.30 37.27 38.42
CA ASP A 124 12.25 38.56 39.09
C ASP A 124 11.21 38.48 40.22
N ALA A 125 11.59 37.88 41.36
CA ALA A 125 10.67 37.66 42.48
C ALA A 125 11.32 37.89 43.83
N ASN A 126 10.50 38.37 44.79
CA ASN A 126 10.89 38.57 46.17
C ASN A 126 10.57 37.33 47.01
N TRP A 127 11.46 37.03 47.95
CA TRP A 127 11.29 36.00 48.95
C TRP A 127 11.13 36.62 50.33
N LEU A 128 10.35 36.00 51.20
CA LEU A 128 10.30 36.32 52.63
C LEU A 128 11.14 35.31 53.39
N LEU A 129 12.20 35.78 54.05
CA LEU A 129 12.98 34.98 54.98
C LEU A 129 12.46 35.18 56.39
N GLU A 130 12.22 34.06 57.07
CA GLU A 130 11.76 34.02 58.45
C GLU A 130 12.71 33.13 59.26
N ALA A 131 13.12 33.58 60.44
CA ALA A 131 13.89 32.78 61.39
C ALA A 131 13.82 33.40 62.79
N ASP A 132 13.80 32.56 63.82
CA ASP A 132 14.04 32.99 65.20
C ASP A 132 15.54 32.90 65.49
N TYR A 133 16.09 33.89 66.19
CA TYR A 133 17.50 33.92 66.56
C TYR A 133 17.73 34.11 68.06
N VAL A 134 18.82 33.52 68.55
CA VAL A 134 19.39 33.79 69.88
C VAL A 134 20.90 34.04 69.72
N PHE A 135 21.32 35.25 70.06
CA PHE A 135 22.73 35.62 70.22
C PHE A 135 23.14 35.38 71.67
N SER A 136 24.20 34.60 71.86
CA SER A 136 24.81 34.38 73.17
C SER A 136 26.30 34.68 73.12
N SER A 137 26.75 35.52 74.06
CA SER A 137 28.15 35.91 74.22
C SER A 137 28.46 36.18 75.69
N ALA A 138 29.74 36.38 76.02
CA ALA A 138 30.15 36.78 77.36
C ALA A 138 29.70 38.20 77.76
N LEU A 139 29.26 39.04 76.80
CA LEU A 139 28.93 40.46 77.02
C LEU A 139 27.42 40.75 76.97
N PHE A 140 26.65 39.97 76.22
CA PHE A 140 25.22 40.13 76.08
C PHE A 140 24.56 38.84 75.58
N ASP A 141 23.29 38.67 75.95
CA ASP A 141 22.36 37.73 75.33
C ASP A 141 21.23 38.54 74.68
N SER A 142 20.86 38.19 73.44
CA SER A 142 19.76 38.83 72.70
C SER A 142 18.96 37.77 71.94
N SER A 143 17.64 37.96 71.84
CA SER A 143 16.78 37.07 71.05
C SER A 143 15.71 37.87 70.33
N GLY A 144 15.21 37.32 69.22
CA GLY A 144 14.15 37.92 68.43
C GLY A 144 13.86 37.10 67.18
N SER A 145 13.11 37.68 66.26
CA SER A 145 12.78 37.07 64.97
C SER A 145 13.15 37.97 63.80
N ILE A 146 13.48 37.34 62.67
CA ILE A 146 13.71 37.95 61.37
C ILE A 146 12.47 37.70 60.54
N SER A 147 11.94 38.74 59.90
CA SER A 147 10.87 38.66 58.91
C SER A 147 11.11 39.74 57.86
N THR A 148 11.95 39.43 56.88
CA THR A 148 12.45 40.42 55.91
C THR A 148 12.30 39.94 54.47
N PRO A 149 11.74 40.76 53.58
CA PRO A 149 11.71 40.46 52.16
C PRO A 149 13.09 40.70 51.52
N THR A 150 13.42 39.93 50.48
CA THR A 150 14.65 40.09 49.70
C THR A 150 14.53 41.18 48.63
N ALA A 151 15.67 41.56 48.04
CA ALA A 151 15.68 42.17 46.71
C ALA A 151 15.25 41.13 45.66
N PRO A 152 14.65 41.54 44.53
CA PRO A 152 14.16 40.60 43.55
C PRO A 152 15.32 39.98 42.74
N GLY A 153 15.17 38.70 42.42
CA GLY A 153 16.11 37.99 41.55
C GLY A 153 16.57 36.64 42.11
N TYR A 154 16.20 35.56 41.43
CA TYR A 154 16.78 34.23 41.66
C TYR A 154 16.81 33.45 40.35
N ALA A 155 17.61 32.38 40.31
CA ALA A 155 17.65 31.50 39.14
C ALA A 155 17.56 30.03 39.56
N ALA A 156 17.05 29.22 38.65
CA ALA A 156 17.03 27.77 38.75
C ALA A 156 17.13 27.14 37.36
N THR A 157 17.63 25.91 37.31
CA THR A 157 17.69 25.10 36.09
C THR A 157 16.62 24.02 36.18
N PHE A 158 15.85 23.84 35.10
CA PHE A 158 14.80 22.83 34.97
C PHE A 158 15.21 21.75 33.97
N ASP A 159 15.22 20.50 34.40
CA ASP A 159 15.29 19.34 33.51
C ASP A 159 13.89 18.76 33.36
N ILE A 160 13.36 18.78 32.14
CA ILE A 160 12.00 18.35 31.84
C ILE A 160 12.05 17.29 30.74
N GLY A 161 11.35 16.18 30.94
CA GLY A 161 11.21 15.13 29.96
C GLY A 161 10.62 13.86 30.55
N ASN A 162 9.99 13.04 29.70
CA ASN A 162 9.46 11.72 30.07
C ASN A 162 8.51 11.76 31.29
N GLY A 163 7.65 12.77 31.40
CA GLY A 163 6.70 12.94 32.50
C GLY A 163 7.33 13.39 33.83
N ASN A 164 8.64 13.71 33.85
CA ASN A 164 9.37 14.12 35.04
C ASN A 164 9.90 15.56 34.89
N VAL A 165 9.89 16.30 36.00
CA VAL A 165 10.50 17.62 36.09
C VAL A 165 11.37 17.72 37.32
N THR A 166 12.61 18.17 37.12
CA THR A 166 13.58 18.44 38.18
C THR A 166 13.98 19.91 38.18
N MET A 167 13.93 20.58 39.33
CA MET A 167 14.44 21.93 39.54
C MET A 167 15.73 21.86 40.38
N ARG A 168 16.84 22.34 39.83
CA ARG A 168 18.18 22.31 40.44
C ARG A 168 18.88 23.67 40.32
N ASP A 169 20.09 23.77 40.87
CA ASP A 169 20.92 24.99 40.86
C ASP A 169 20.17 26.23 41.42
N ILE A 170 19.36 26.00 42.46
CA ILE A 170 18.51 27.02 43.07
C ILE A 170 19.41 28.02 43.82
N GLY A 171 19.43 29.28 43.37
CA GLY A 171 20.20 30.35 44.00
C GLY A 171 19.33 31.54 44.38
N LEU A 172 19.01 31.71 45.66
CA LEU A 172 18.16 32.79 46.19
C LEU A 172 18.82 34.17 46.31
N GLY A 173 20.06 34.33 45.83
CA GLY A 173 20.83 35.55 46.05
C GLY A 173 21.16 35.79 47.53
N ALA A 174 21.49 37.03 47.87
CA ALA A 174 21.77 37.46 49.25
C ALA A 174 20.53 38.08 49.88
N ILE A 175 20.14 37.58 51.05
CA ILE A 175 19.02 38.06 51.85
C ILE A 175 19.57 38.94 52.97
N ASN A 176 19.35 40.24 52.87
CA ASN A 176 19.81 41.19 53.88
C ASN A 176 18.71 41.42 54.94
N SER A 177 19.10 41.45 56.21
CA SER A 177 18.24 41.75 57.35
C SER A 177 19.02 42.51 58.43
N GLU A 178 18.30 43.14 59.36
CA GLU A 178 18.90 43.83 60.49
C GLU A 178 18.26 43.34 61.79
N VAL A 179 19.07 43.19 62.84
CA VAL A 179 18.56 42.90 64.17
C VAL A 179 17.92 44.18 64.73
N PRO A 180 16.67 44.14 65.21
CA PRO A 180 15.99 45.32 65.75
C PRO A 180 16.83 46.01 66.84
N PRO A 181 16.96 47.35 66.80
CA PRO A 181 17.76 48.09 67.78
C PRO A 181 17.33 47.88 69.23
N ASP A 182 16.03 47.68 69.46
CA ASP A 182 15.45 47.44 70.80
C ASP A 182 15.86 46.09 71.40
N SER A 183 16.33 45.16 70.56
CA SER A 183 16.88 43.86 70.96
C SER A 183 18.38 43.93 71.28
N LEU A 184 19.04 45.08 71.07
CA LEU A 184 20.49 45.23 71.22
C LEU A 184 20.87 46.22 72.34
N PRO A 185 22.05 46.07 72.97
CA PRO A 185 22.60 47.09 73.87
C PRO A 185 22.77 48.44 73.17
N SER A 186 22.58 49.54 73.91
CA SER A 186 22.68 50.89 73.36
C SER A 186 24.05 51.17 72.73
N GLY A 187 24.05 51.63 71.47
CA GLY A 187 25.28 51.96 70.72
C GLY A 187 25.86 50.80 69.89
N LEU A 188 25.12 49.70 69.77
CA LEU A 188 25.48 48.54 68.93
C LEU A 188 24.44 48.37 67.81
N SER A 189 24.90 48.12 66.59
CA SER A 189 24.04 47.71 65.47
C SER A 189 24.56 46.43 64.83
N VAL A 190 23.63 45.55 64.42
CA VAL A 190 23.96 44.25 63.83
C VAL A 190 23.20 44.07 62.52
N SER A 191 23.92 44.04 61.41
CA SER A 191 23.36 43.70 60.09
C SER A 191 23.72 42.27 59.72
N LEU A 192 22.76 41.57 59.13
CA LEU A 192 22.83 40.16 58.77
C LEU A 192 22.67 40.02 57.25
N GLN A 193 23.61 39.35 56.61
CA GLN A 193 23.47 38.94 55.21
C GLN A 193 23.49 37.42 55.14
N THR A 194 22.36 36.84 54.79
CA THR A 194 22.17 35.41 54.63
C THR A 194 22.25 35.05 53.16
N THR A 195 23.18 34.18 52.80
CA THR A 195 23.24 33.57 51.47
C THR A 195 22.86 32.11 51.61
N VAL A 196 21.81 31.69 50.90
CA VAL A 196 21.38 30.30 50.85
C VAL A 196 21.86 29.70 49.53
N ASN A 197 22.76 28.72 49.63
CA ASN A 197 23.18 27.94 48.47
C ASN A 197 22.60 26.54 48.60
N PHE A 198 21.70 26.19 47.68
CA PHE A 198 21.08 24.88 47.63
C PHE A 198 22.00 23.83 47.00
N GLY A 199 23.30 24.10 46.78
CA GLY A 199 24.26 23.32 45.98
C GLY A 199 24.28 21.80 46.24
N GLY A 200 23.34 21.09 45.62
CA GLY A 200 23.09 19.65 45.73
C GLY A 200 21.63 19.26 46.01
N THR A 201 20.81 20.16 46.53
CA THR A 201 19.35 20.01 46.68
C THR A 201 18.66 20.18 45.33
N VAL A 202 17.86 19.18 44.97
CA VAL A 202 16.97 19.20 43.83
C VAL A 202 15.53 19.17 44.33
N GLN A 203 14.61 19.77 43.58
CA GLN A 203 13.19 19.48 43.75
C GLN A 203 12.72 18.64 42.57
N GLN A 204 11.90 17.62 42.83
CA GLN A 204 11.45 16.69 41.81
C GLN A 204 9.95 16.49 41.90
N GLY A 205 9.32 16.31 40.75
CA GLY A 205 7.90 16.01 40.62
C GLY A 205 7.58 15.45 39.24
N ASN A 206 6.32 15.02 39.09
CA ASN A 206 5.81 14.50 37.84
C ASN A 206 4.80 15.48 37.24
N TYR A 207 4.68 15.47 35.92
CA TYR A 207 3.56 16.05 35.19
C TYR A 207 2.95 14.97 34.29
N THR A 208 1.67 15.13 33.97
CA THR A 208 1.01 14.28 32.98
C THR A 208 1.19 14.93 31.62
N PRO A 209 1.88 14.29 30.65
CA PRO A 209 1.89 14.77 29.29
C PRO A 209 0.46 14.79 28.76
N PRO A 210 0.03 15.86 28.07
CA PRO A 210 -1.22 15.84 27.35
C PRO A 210 -1.14 14.79 26.22
N PRO A 211 -2.30 14.27 25.78
CA PRO A 211 -2.32 13.38 24.63
C PRO A 211 -1.72 14.10 23.41
N PRO A 212 -1.03 13.37 22.51
CA PRO A 212 -0.56 13.95 21.27
C PRO A 212 -1.75 14.54 20.48
N PRO A 213 -1.53 15.61 19.69
CA PRO A 213 -2.59 16.11 18.81
C PRO A 213 -3.02 15.00 17.85
N PRO A 214 -4.32 14.92 17.49
CA PRO A 214 -4.79 13.93 16.52
C PRO A 214 -4.08 14.13 15.18
N PRO A 215 -3.90 13.06 14.38
CA PRO A 215 -3.31 13.16 13.06
C PRO A 215 -4.03 14.22 12.20
N PRO A 216 -3.31 15.05 11.41
CA PRO A 216 -3.91 16.14 10.64
C PRO A 216 -5.00 15.71 9.64
N ALA A 217 -4.97 14.45 9.21
CA ALA A 217 -5.94 13.86 8.29
C ALA A 217 -7.28 13.53 8.96
N CYS A 218 -7.34 13.46 10.30
CA CYS A 218 -8.55 13.08 11.03
C CYS A 218 -9.52 14.25 11.21
N GLY A 219 -10.82 13.98 11.02
CA GLY A 219 -11.91 14.93 11.21
C GLY A 219 -12.24 15.79 9.98
N GLY A 220 -11.76 15.42 8.79
CA GLY A 220 -12.04 16.11 7.53
C GLY A 220 -11.85 15.23 6.29
N GLY A 221 -12.14 13.94 6.43
CA GLY A 221 -11.99 12.92 5.38
C GLY A 221 -13.31 12.59 4.68
N GLY A 222 -13.52 11.33 4.30
CA GLY A 222 -14.84 10.80 3.94
C GLY A 222 -15.43 9.94 5.07
N ALA A 223 -16.49 9.19 4.75
CA ALA A 223 -17.10 8.28 5.70
C ALA A 223 -16.16 7.11 6.05
N CYS A 224 -15.95 6.82 7.33
CA CYS A 224 -14.93 5.87 7.79
C CYS A 224 -15.11 4.42 7.29
N ALA A 225 -16.30 4.03 6.82
CA ALA A 225 -16.56 2.71 6.25
C ALA A 225 -16.45 2.67 4.71
N ASP A 226 -16.12 3.79 4.06
CA ASP A 226 -15.95 3.90 2.61
C ASP A 226 -14.50 4.21 2.24
N PRO A 227 -14.00 3.70 1.12
CA PRO A 227 -12.65 4.00 0.68
C PRO A 227 -12.52 5.41 0.13
N HIS A 228 -11.46 6.13 0.54
CA HIS A 228 -11.15 7.49 0.08
C HIS A 228 -9.68 7.88 0.40
N GLY A 229 -9.34 9.17 0.32
CA GLY A 229 -8.03 9.69 0.72
C GLY A 229 -7.74 9.55 2.24
N PRO A 230 -6.56 9.96 2.72
CA PRO A 230 -6.15 9.75 4.11
C PRO A 230 -7.12 10.31 5.16
N GLY A 231 -7.34 9.55 6.24
CA GLY A 231 -8.17 9.91 7.39
C GLY A 231 -9.67 9.95 7.08
N CYS A 232 -10.51 9.86 8.11
CA CYS A 232 -11.97 9.89 7.97
C CYS A 232 -12.64 10.98 8.83
N ASP A 233 -13.95 11.16 8.61
CA ASP A 233 -14.76 12.23 9.22
C ASP A 233 -15.01 12.07 10.73
N ASP A 234 -15.11 10.83 11.22
CA ASP A 234 -15.22 10.58 12.65
C ASP A 234 -13.82 10.66 13.29
N LEU A 235 -13.59 11.71 14.08
CA LEU A 235 -12.30 11.97 14.70
C LEU A 235 -11.82 10.83 15.61
N ASP A 236 -12.72 10.29 16.44
CA ASP A 236 -12.36 9.26 17.41
C ASP A 236 -12.06 7.93 16.69
N CYS A 237 -12.86 7.60 15.68
CA CYS A 237 -12.59 6.43 14.84
C CYS A 237 -11.30 6.59 14.05
N CYS A 238 -11.09 7.74 13.43
CA CYS A 238 -9.90 8.02 12.66
C CYS A 238 -8.63 7.85 13.51
N VAL A 239 -8.58 8.47 14.70
CA VAL A 239 -7.45 8.31 15.62
C VAL A 239 -7.22 6.85 15.99
N THR A 240 -8.30 6.11 16.32
CA THR A 240 -8.22 4.69 16.68
C THR A 240 -7.62 3.86 15.55
N VAL A 241 -8.06 4.07 14.31
CA VAL A 241 -7.54 3.36 13.14
C VAL A 241 -6.10 3.78 12.81
N CYS A 242 -5.77 5.08 12.87
CA CYS A 242 -4.41 5.58 12.63
C CYS A 242 -3.39 4.98 13.61
N GLU A 243 -3.79 4.74 14.86
CA GLU A 243 -2.92 4.13 15.87
C GLU A 243 -2.60 2.66 15.56
N ILE A 244 -3.54 1.95 14.93
CA ILE A 244 -3.37 0.55 14.53
C ILE A 244 -2.60 0.46 13.20
N ASN A 245 -2.99 1.28 12.22
CA ASN A 245 -2.36 1.37 10.91
C ASN A 245 -2.11 2.84 10.51
N PRO A 246 -0.87 3.34 10.70
CA PRO A 246 -0.53 4.72 10.35
C PRO A 246 -0.73 5.08 8.88
N ALA A 247 -0.65 4.10 7.96
CA ALA A 247 -0.81 4.33 6.52
C ALA A 247 -2.21 4.88 6.18
N CYS A 248 -3.23 4.54 6.97
CA CYS A 248 -4.59 5.07 6.82
C CYS A 248 -4.66 6.60 6.89
N CYS A 249 -3.64 7.23 7.49
CA CYS A 249 -3.63 8.66 7.78
C CYS A 249 -2.50 9.40 7.08
N THR A 250 -1.70 8.69 6.27
CA THR A 250 -0.64 9.25 5.43
C THR A 250 -0.85 8.98 3.94
N ASP A 251 -1.41 7.83 3.58
CA ASP A 251 -1.39 7.32 2.20
C ASP A 251 -2.80 7.30 1.60
N GLU A 252 -3.66 6.41 2.09
CA GLU A 252 -5.07 6.31 1.68
C GLU A 252 -5.91 5.60 2.75
N TRP A 253 -7.22 5.84 2.73
CA TRP A 253 -8.18 5.11 3.54
C TRP A 253 -8.73 3.92 2.74
N GLY A 254 -7.89 2.92 2.51
CA GLY A 254 -8.17 1.73 1.68
C GLY A 254 -8.85 0.56 2.43
N LEU A 255 -8.69 -0.65 1.90
CA LEU A 255 -9.32 -1.89 2.40
C LEU A 255 -9.08 -2.13 3.90
N ASP A 256 -7.82 -2.07 4.33
CA ASP A 256 -7.46 -2.29 5.73
C ASP A 256 -8.11 -1.26 6.66
N CYS A 257 -8.18 0.00 6.21
CA CYS A 257 -8.71 1.10 7.00
C CYS A 257 -10.22 0.98 7.22
N ILE A 258 -10.97 0.64 6.17
CA ILE A 258 -12.43 0.44 6.28
C ILE A 258 -12.77 -0.82 7.10
N ALA A 259 -11.94 -1.87 7.01
CA ALA A 259 -12.10 -3.08 7.83
C ALA A 259 -11.89 -2.78 9.33
N LEU A 260 -10.81 -2.06 9.66
CA LEU A 260 -10.52 -1.62 11.03
C LEU A 260 -11.61 -0.67 11.57
N ALA A 261 -12.11 0.25 10.73
CA ALA A 261 -13.20 1.14 11.12
C ALA A 261 -14.50 0.38 11.42
N GLY A 262 -14.82 -0.64 10.61
CA GLY A 262 -15.94 -1.53 10.86
C GLY A 262 -15.78 -2.29 12.19
N GLU A 263 -14.61 -2.86 12.45
CA GLU A 263 -14.34 -3.67 13.64
C GLU A 263 -14.27 -2.85 14.94
N PHE A 264 -13.48 -1.78 14.95
CA PHE A 264 -13.15 -1.04 16.17
C PHE A 264 -14.07 0.14 16.45
N CYS A 265 -14.72 0.69 15.42
CA CYS A 265 -15.60 1.85 15.58
C CYS A 265 -17.09 1.52 15.39
N GLY A 266 -17.42 0.34 14.85
CA GLY A 266 -18.80 0.04 14.45
C GLY A 266 -19.26 0.90 13.26
N ALA A 267 -18.34 1.34 12.41
CA ALA A 267 -18.66 2.15 11.24
C ALA A 267 -19.58 1.36 10.30
N VAL A 268 -20.63 2.02 9.79
CA VAL A 268 -21.60 1.44 8.86
C VAL A 268 -21.31 1.98 7.45
N PRO A 269 -21.16 1.10 6.44
CA PRO A 269 -20.95 1.50 5.04
C PRO A 269 -22.04 2.46 4.54
N SER A 270 -21.68 3.49 3.78
CA SER A 270 -22.70 4.45 3.30
C SER A 270 -23.63 3.82 2.26
N ASN A 271 -23.15 2.79 1.57
CA ASN A 271 -23.86 2.00 0.57
C ASN A 271 -24.58 0.79 1.16
N ASP A 272 -24.88 0.81 2.46
CA ASP A 272 -25.74 -0.18 3.14
C ASP A 272 -27.08 -0.34 2.42
N ARG A 273 -27.66 0.76 1.93
CA ARG A 273 -28.96 0.77 1.25
C ARG A 273 -28.85 0.83 -0.26
N CYS A 274 -29.75 0.15 -0.97
CA CYS A 274 -29.82 0.19 -2.43
C CYS A 274 -29.99 1.61 -3.02
N GLU A 275 -30.64 2.53 -2.29
CA GLU A 275 -30.83 3.91 -2.75
C GLU A 275 -29.53 4.72 -2.75
N ASN A 276 -28.54 4.29 -1.96
CA ASN A 276 -27.22 4.88 -1.84
C ASN A 276 -26.14 3.97 -2.44
N ALA A 277 -26.52 3.11 -3.39
CA ALA A 277 -25.59 2.20 -4.04
C ALA A 277 -24.36 2.95 -4.57
N ARG A 278 -23.16 2.48 -4.20
CA ARG A 278 -21.91 3.13 -4.59
C ARG A 278 -21.66 2.90 -6.09
N PRO A 279 -21.52 3.95 -6.91
CA PRO A 279 -21.25 3.77 -8.33
C PRO A 279 -19.86 3.20 -8.54
N LEU A 280 -19.79 2.11 -9.31
CA LEU A 280 -18.55 1.46 -9.72
C LEU A 280 -18.43 1.50 -11.24
N GLU A 281 -17.26 1.93 -11.70
CA GLU A 281 -16.83 1.72 -13.08
C GLU A 281 -16.29 0.30 -13.25
N LEU A 282 -15.70 -0.01 -14.40
CA LEU A 282 -14.90 -1.23 -14.52
C LEU A 282 -13.64 -1.09 -13.66
N GLY A 283 -13.26 -2.16 -12.96
CA GLY A 283 -12.11 -2.16 -12.08
C GLY A 283 -12.34 -2.96 -10.80
N ARG A 284 -11.37 -2.85 -9.89
CA ARG A 284 -11.37 -3.48 -8.57
C ARG A 284 -11.57 -2.41 -7.51
N PHE A 285 -12.46 -2.66 -6.57
CA PHE A 285 -12.78 -1.67 -5.54
C PHE A 285 -12.95 -2.30 -4.15
N PRO A 286 -12.32 -1.73 -3.11
CA PRO A 286 -12.47 -2.23 -1.76
C PRO A 286 -13.88 -1.93 -1.21
N PHE A 287 -14.37 -2.83 -0.36
CA PHE A 287 -15.64 -2.69 0.34
C PHE A 287 -15.60 -3.41 1.69
N THR A 288 -16.54 -3.05 2.54
CA THR A 288 -16.84 -3.80 3.75
C THR A 288 -18.35 -3.95 3.90
N SER A 289 -18.79 -5.10 4.38
CA SER A 289 -20.18 -5.39 4.75
C SER A 289 -20.35 -5.43 6.28
N LEU A 290 -19.30 -5.13 7.05
CA LEU A 290 -19.39 -5.06 8.50
C LEU A 290 -20.44 -4.02 8.92
N ASN A 291 -21.21 -4.34 9.96
CA ASN A 291 -22.25 -3.48 10.54
C ASN A 291 -23.41 -3.04 9.62
N SER A 292 -23.42 -3.41 8.34
CA SER A 292 -24.58 -3.24 7.43
C SER A 292 -25.85 -3.89 7.98
N ASP A 293 -27.02 -3.60 7.44
CA ASP A 293 -28.21 -4.40 7.69
C ASP A 293 -28.44 -5.44 6.59
N THR A 294 -29.67 -5.71 6.22
CA THR A 294 -30.00 -6.70 5.19
C THR A 294 -31.26 -6.20 4.52
N ASP A 295 -31.11 -5.51 3.40
CA ASP A 295 -32.22 -4.95 2.67
C ASP A 295 -32.39 -5.55 1.27
N GLY A 296 -33.27 -5.01 0.45
CA GLY A 296 -33.62 -5.60 -0.84
C GLY A 296 -34.43 -6.91 -0.81
N PRO A 297 -34.79 -7.42 -2.00
CA PRO A 297 -35.72 -8.54 -2.14
C PRO A 297 -35.08 -9.88 -1.74
N PRO A 298 -35.87 -10.85 -1.22
CA PRO A 298 -35.41 -12.23 -1.08
C PRO A 298 -35.03 -12.81 -2.44
N LEU A 299 -33.95 -13.60 -2.49
CA LEU A 299 -33.58 -14.31 -3.72
C LEU A 299 -34.65 -15.35 -4.10
N ILE A 300 -34.79 -15.57 -5.41
CA ILE A 300 -35.63 -16.66 -5.93
C ILE A 300 -34.96 -18.01 -5.70
N THR A 301 -35.76 -19.08 -5.65
CA THR A 301 -35.25 -20.43 -5.34
C THR A 301 -34.20 -20.95 -6.33
N SER A 302 -34.21 -20.49 -7.59
CA SER A 302 -33.19 -20.87 -8.57
C SER A 302 -31.82 -20.23 -8.31
N CYS A 303 -31.75 -19.24 -7.43
CA CYS A 303 -30.52 -18.57 -6.98
C CYS A 303 -30.05 -19.05 -5.60
N GLY A 304 -30.61 -20.16 -5.11
CA GLY A 304 -30.24 -20.74 -3.82
C GLY A 304 -29.69 -22.14 -3.98
N ASP A 305 -28.76 -22.52 -3.11
CA ASP A 305 -28.15 -23.85 -3.06
C ASP A 305 -28.73 -24.71 -1.90
N GLN A 306 -28.30 -25.97 -1.83
CA GLN A 306 -28.78 -26.93 -0.82
C GLN A 306 -28.35 -26.60 0.61
N ALA A 307 -27.19 -25.95 0.78
CA ALA A 307 -26.57 -25.69 2.08
C ALA A 307 -27.15 -24.42 2.72
N THR A 308 -27.34 -23.36 1.93
CA THR A 308 -27.69 -22.03 2.44
C THR A 308 -29.07 -21.55 1.97
N ALA A 309 -29.73 -22.29 1.09
CA ALA A 309 -30.97 -21.88 0.43
C ALA A 309 -30.83 -20.48 -0.17
N ILE A 310 -31.79 -19.59 0.09
CA ILE A 310 -31.81 -18.21 -0.42
C ILE A 310 -31.35 -17.18 0.64
N ALA A 311 -30.59 -17.62 1.65
CA ALA A 311 -30.15 -16.75 2.74
C ALA A 311 -29.24 -15.61 2.22
N PHE A 312 -29.44 -14.41 2.73
CA PHE A 312 -28.61 -13.24 2.42
C PHE A 312 -28.57 -12.42 3.70
N THR A 313 -27.39 -11.99 4.13
CA THR A 313 -27.18 -11.19 5.35
C THR A 313 -26.04 -10.22 5.15
N GLY A 314 -26.13 -9.06 5.82
CA GLY A 314 -25.10 -8.03 5.81
C GLY A 314 -24.76 -7.58 4.40
N ASP A 315 -25.68 -6.85 3.76
CA ASP A 315 -25.51 -6.47 2.37
C ASP A 315 -25.08 -5.03 2.17
N VAL A 316 -24.37 -4.82 1.07
CA VAL A 316 -24.03 -3.50 0.55
C VAL A 316 -24.32 -3.48 -0.94
N TRP A 317 -24.58 -2.27 -1.44
CA TRP A 317 -25.06 -2.06 -2.79
C TRP A 317 -24.09 -1.24 -3.62
N PHE A 318 -23.95 -1.65 -4.88
CA PHE A 318 -23.17 -0.96 -5.89
C PHE A 318 -24.04 -0.73 -7.12
N SER A 319 -23.69 0.26 -7.93
CA SER A 319 -24.34 0.47 -9.23
C SER A 319 -23.31 0.51 -10.34
N HIS A 320 -23.60 -0.17 -11.45
CA HIS A 320 -22.74 -0.16 -12.63
C HIS A 320 -23.54 0.27 -13.86
N THR A 321 -22.99 1.15 -14.69
CA THR A 321 -23.59 1.57 -15.96
C THR A 321 -22.63 1.26 -17.10
N PRO A 322 -22.83 0.14 -17.82
CA PRO A 322 -22.03 -0.23 -18.98
C PRO A 322 -22.02 0.90 -20.01
N PHE A 323 -20.86 1.16 -20.63
CA PHE A 323 -20.77 2.16 -21.71
C PHE A 323 -21.01 1.53 -23.10
N GLN A 324 -21.09 0.20 -23.19
CA GLN A 324 -21.37 -0.59 -24.39
C GLN A 324 -22.23 -1.81 -24.03
N ASP A 325 -22.93 -2.36 -25.03
CA ASP A 325 -23.65 -3.63 -24.90
C ASP A 325 -22.62 -4.76 -24.81
N ASN A 326 -22.55 -5.45 -23.68
CA ASN A 326 -21.60 -6.55 -23.47
C ASN A 326 -21.98 -7.39 -22.24
N GLY A 327 -21.42 -8.58 -22.09
CA GLY A 327 -21.49 -9.29 -20.82
C GLY A 327 -20.67 -8.55 -19.75
N VAL A 328 -21.19 -8.49 -18.53
CA VAL A 328 -20.52 -7.92 -17.34
C VAL A 328 -20.34 -9.03 -16.33
N VAL A 329 -19.11 -9.16 -15.83
CA VAL A 329 -18.76 -10.04 -14.71
C VAL A 329 -18.67 -9.22 -13.44
N VAL A 330 -19.27 -9.75 -12.38
CA VAL A 330 -19.14 -9.28 -11.01
C VAL A 330 -18.49 -10.40 -10.21
N SER A 331 -17.37 -10.11 -9.55
CA SER A 331 -16.58 -11.12 -8.84
C SER A 331 -16.04 -10.58 -7.52
N THR A 332 -16.09 -11.40 -6.48
CA THR A 332 -15.36 -11.21 -5.22
C THR A 332 -14.30 -12.32 -5.04
N CYS A 333 -14.11 -13.16 -6.06
CA CYS A 333 -13.27 -14.35 -6.03
C CYS A 333 -11.87 -14.07 -5.52
N ASN A 334 -11.41 -14.79 -4.50
CA ASN A 334 -10.08 -14.63 -3.87
C ASN A 334 -9.78 -13.23 -3.28
N HIS A 335 -10.75 -12.33 -3.25
CA HIS A 335 -10.55 -10.94 -2.82
C HIS A 335 -11.45 -10.55 -1.65
N ALA A 336 -12.25 -11.47 -1.11
CA ALA A 336 -13.04 -11.26 0.11
C ALA A 336 -12.61 -12.23 1.23
N ASP A 337 -12.59 -11.73 2.47
CA ASP A 337 -12.22 -12.49 3.67
C ASP A 337 -13.36 -13.36 4.22
N PHE A 338 -14.50 -13.38 3.53
CA PHE A 338 -15.72 -14.07 3.95
C PHE A 338 -16.44 -14.75 2.78
N ASP A 339 -17.33 -15.68 3.13
CA ASP A 339 -18.26 -16.33 2.20
C ASP A 339 -19.26 -15.30 1.67
N THR A 340 -19.09 -14.94 0.39
CA THR A 340 -19.86 -13.88 -0.26
C THR A 340 -20.96 -14.46 -1.12
N ARG A 341 -22.05 -13.72 -1.25
CA ARG A 341 -23.15 -13.97 -2.18
C ARG A 341 -23.42 -12.71 -2.98
N ILE A 342 -23.62 -12.85 -4.29
CA ILE A 342 -23.83 -11.74 -5.23
C ILE A 342 -25.19 -11.86 -5.89
N ALA A 343 -25.87 -10.74 -6.09
CA ALA A 343 -27.09 -10.64 -6.88
C ALA A 343 -27.14 -9.34 -7.70
N VAL A 344 -27.57 -9.42 -8.95
CA VAL A 344 -27.64 -8.29 -9.88
C VAL A 344 -29.08 -8.02 -10.29
N TYR A 345 -29.49 -6.75 -10.28
CA TYR A 345 -30.84 -6.30 -10.59
C TYR A 345 -30.83 -5.21 -11.67
N ASP A 346 -31.94 -5.08 -12.40
CA ASP A 346 -32.18 -3.98 -13.37
C ASP A 346 -32.50 -2.62 -12.71
N GLY A 347 -32.56 -2.58 -11.38
CA GLY A 347 -32.83 -1.40 -10.55
C GLY A 347 -33.09 -1.78 -9.09
N CYS A 348 -33.16 -0.81 -8.17
CA CYS A 348 -33.50 -1.14 -6.78
C CYS A 348 -34.95 -1.67 -6.68
N GLY A 349 -35.11 -2.84 -6.07
CA GLY A 349 -36.39 -3.55 -6.01
C GLY A 349 -36.87 -4.08 -7.37
N GLY A 350 -35.97 -4.07 -8.37
CA GLY A 350 -36.23 -4.50 -9.73
C GLY A 350 -36.15 -6.02 -9.94
N THR A 351 -36.03 -6.41 -11.20
CA THR A 351 -35.92 -7.80 -11.62
C THR A 351 -34.52 -8.33 -11.36
N LEU A 352 -34.42 -9.51 -10.75
CA LEU A 352 -33.15 -10.23 -10.60
C LEU A 352 -32.68 -10.76 -11.97
N LEU A 353 -31.46 -10.39 -12.36
CA LEU A 353 -30.84 -10.72 -13.64
C LEU A 353 -29.82 -11.85 -13.51
N ALA A 354 -29.01 -11.80 -12.45
CA ALA A 354 -27.98 -12.79 -12.16
C ALA A 354 -27.78 -12.91 -10.65
N CYS A 355 -27.26 -14.04 -10.23
CA CYS A 355 -26.97 -14.34 -8.83
C CYS A 355 -25.85 -15.37 -8.78
N SER A 356 -25.11 -15.42 -7.67
CA SER A 356 -24.12 -16.45 -7.43
C SER A 356 -23.91 -16.64 -5.93
N ASN A 357 -23.72 -17.90 -5.55
CA ASN A 357 -23.22 -18.29 -4.24
C ASN A 357 -22.28 -19.47 -4.42
N ASP A 358 -20.98 -19.20 -4.31
CA ASP A 358 -19.93 -20.21 -4.43
C ASP A 358 -19.90 -20.88 -5.83
N GLU A 359 -20.45 -20.21 -6.86
CA GLU A 359 -20.45 -20.74 -8.23
C GLU A 359 -19.14 -20.41 -8.95
N GLY A 360 -18.55 -21.39 -9.65
CA GLY A 360 -17.32 -21.24 -10.43
C GLY A 360 -16.05 -21.63 -9.68
N PRO A 361 -14.86 -21.17 -10.12
CA PRO A 361 -13.56 -21.58 -9.55
C PRO A 361 -13.25 -20.98 -8.16
N CYS A 362 -14.21 -20.29 -7.54
CA CYS A 362 -13.95 -19.27 -6.52
C CYS A 362 -14.00 -19.74 -5.06
N GLY A 363 -14.34 -21.00 -4.77
CA GLY A 363 -14.50 -21.44 -3.39
C GLY A 363 -15.69 -20.74 -2.72
N GLN A 364 -15.45 -20.06 -1.58
CA GLN A 364 -16.48 -19.34 -0.79
C GLN A 364 -16.77 -17.91 -1.29
N PRO A 365 -15.83 -17.23 -1.94
CA PRO A 365 -16.16 -16.04 -2.72
C PRO A 365 -17.01 -16.35 -3.96
N SER A 366 -17.79 -15.36 -4.42
CA SER A 366 -18.80 -15.52 -5.48
C SER A 366 -18.45 -14.78 -6.77
N ARG A 367 -18.97 -15.30 -7.88
CA ARG A 367 -18.91 -14.66 -9.19
C ARG A 367 -20.17 -14.94 -10.00
N CYS A 368 -20.73 -13.90 -10.60
CA CYS A 368 -21.81 -14.02 -11.57
C CYS A 368 -21.56 -13.11 -12.78
N SER A 369 -22.32 -13.33 -13.84
CA SER A 369 -22.30 -12.47 -15.01
C SER A 369 -23.70 -12.22 -15.55
N PHE A 370 -23.88 -11.09 -16.24
CA PHE A 370 -25.14 -10.66 -16.84
C PHE A 370 -24.90 -9.90 -18.14
N VAL A 371 -25.93 -9.76 -18.99
CA VAL A 371 -25.84 -8.92 -20.19
C VAL A 371 -26.14 -7.48 -19.81
N GLY A 372 -25.15 -6.61 -19.96
CA GLY A 372 -25.26 -5.17 -19.78
C GLY A 372 -25.62 -4.45 -21.08
N VAL A 373 -26.53 -3.48 -20.99
CA VAL A 373 -26.92 -2.58 -22.09
C VAL A 373 -26.29 -1.21 -21.86
N ALA A 374 -25.73 -0.63 -22.91
CA ALA A 374 -25.08 0.67 -22.88
C ALA A 374 -26.00 1.76 -22.29
N GLY A 375 -25.51 2.45 -21.26
CA GLY A 375 -26.24 3.54 -20.59
C GLY A 375 -27.36 3.10 -19.64
N GLN A 376 -27.63 1.80 -19.50
CA GLN A 376 -28.54 1.29 -18.48
C GLN A 376 -27.80 1.07 -17.16
N THR A 377 -28.35 1.55 -16.05
CA THR A 377 -27.76 1.33 -14.71
C THR A 377 -28.30 0.05 -14.09
N TYR A 378 -27.40 -0.79 -13.60
CA TYR A 378 -27.68 -2.03 -12.88
C TYR A 378 -27.26 -1.91 -11.42
N LEU A 379 -27.97 -2.62 -10.54
CA LEU A 379 -27.72 -2.64 -9.10
C LEU A 379 -27.11 -3.98 -8.73
N ILE A 380 -25.98 -3.95 -8.04
CA ILE A 380 -25.21 -5.12 -7.63
C ILE A 380 -25.26 -5.16 -6.10
N ARG A 381 -25.77 -6.27 -5.57
CA ARG A 381 -25.90 -6.53 -4.14
C ARG A 381 -24.85 -7.55 -3.73
N VAL A 382 -24.06 -7.23 -2.71
CA VAL A 382 -23.02 -8.10 -2.17
C VAL A 382 -23.23 -8.25 -0.67
N GLY A 383 -23.22 -9.48 -0.17
CA GLY A 383 -23.26 -9.79 1.26
C GLY A 383 -22.81 -11.23 1.43
N GLY A 384 -23.28 -11.93 2.46
CA GLY A 384 -23.01 -13.37 2.63
C GLY A 384 -24.28 -14.17 2.90
N PRO A 385 -24.24 -15.51 2.82
CA PRO A 385 -25.37 -16.35 3.24
C PRO A 385 -25.57 -16.29 4.77
N PHE A 386 -24.47 -16.25 5.54
CA PHE A 386 -24.49 -16.24 7.01
C PHE A 386 -23.45 -15.32 7.66
N GLY A 387 -22.49 -14.81 6.88
CA GLY A 387 -21.35 -14.04 7.37
C GLY A 387 -21.31 -12.62 6.81
N ARG A 388 -20.37 -11.85 7.36
CA ARG A 388 -20.02 -10.49 6.93
C ARG A 388 -18.51 -10.37 7.00
N GLY A 389 -17.96 -9.46 6.22
CA GLY A 389 -16.54 -9.22 6.17
C GLY A 389 -16.19 -8.10 5.21
N SER A 390 -14.91 -8.03 4.86
CA SER A 390 -14.35 -7.02 3.97
C SER A 390 -13.65 -7.69 2.79
N GLY A 391 -13.46 -6.94 1.73
CA GLY A 391 -12.80 -7.45 0.53
C GLY A 391 -12.83 -6.46 -0.61
N GLU A 392 -12.52 -6.95 -1.79
CA GLU A 392 -12.62 -6.19 -3.03
C GLU A 392 -13.64 -6.83 -3.98
N ILE A 393 -14.30 -5.98 -4.75
CA ILE A 393 -15.24 -6.35 -5.80
C ILE A 393 -14.67 -5.95 -7.15
N ASP A 394 -14.66 -6.90 -8.07
CA ASP A 394 -14.29 -6.73 -9.47
C ASP A 394 -15.53 -6.55 -10.34
N ILE A 395 -15.53 -5.47 -11.13
CA ILE A 395 -16.45 -5.26 -12.23
C ILE A 395 -15.65 -5.30 -13.53
N ALA A 396 -15.95 -6.28 -14.38
CA ALA A 396 -15.23 -6.49 -15.63
C ALA A 396 -16.20 -6.78 -16.77
N TRP A 397 -15.71 -6.67 -18.01
CA TRP A 397 -16.41 -7.30 -19.13
C TRP A 397 -16.34 -8.83 -19.01
N GLY A 398 -17.33 -9.49 -19.60
CA GLY A 398 -17.68 -10.87 -19.28
C GLY A 398 -18.21 -11.67 -20.45
N ASP A 399 -17.96 -12.97 -20.41
CA ASP A 399 -18.32 -13.93 -21.46
C ASP A 399 -19.79 -14.36 -21.34
N VAL A 400 -20.75 -13.47 -21.59
CA VAL A 400 -22.17 -13.83 -21.73
C VAL A 400 -22.76 -13.31 -23.05
N PRO A 401 -23.31 -14.18 -23.93
CA PRO A 401 -23.47 -15.65 -23.81
C PRO A 401 -22.38 -16.47 -24.54
N SER A 402 -22.11 -17.66 -23.97
CA SER A 402 -21.08 -18.67 -24.30
C SER A 402 -19.62 -18.19 -24.32
N PRO A 403 -18.71 -18.87 -23.59
CA PRO A 403 -17.28 -18.61 -23.72
C PRO A 403 -16.83 -18.89 -25.15
N ILE A 404 -15.97 -18.03 -25.65
CA ILE A 404 -15.17 -18.29 -26.85
C ILE A 404 -14.46 -19.63 -26.65
N GLU A 405 -14.77 -20.62 -27.49
CA GLU A 405 -14.27 -22.00 -27.31
C GLU A 405 -12.80 -22.15 -27.72
N SER A 406 -12.27 -21.20 -28.50
CA SER A 406 -10.94 -21.28 -29.09
C SER A 406 -10.34 -19.89 -29.34
N PRO A 407 -9.00 -19.70 -29.22
CA PRO A 407 -8.34 -18.47 -29.65
C PRO A 407 -8.40 -18.22 -31.17
N LEU A 408 -8.89 -19.20 -31.92
CA LEU A 408 -9.08 -19.20 -33.36
C LEU A 408 -10.54 -19.52 -33.69
N ALA A 409 -11.20 -18.67 -34.46
CA ALA A 409 -12.53 -18.94 -34.99
C ALA A 409 -12.40 -19.51 -36.40
N VAL A 410 -13.01 -20.67 -36.67
CA VAL A 410 -13.00 -21.28 -38.00
C VAL A 410 -14.42 -21.28 -38.56
N ASP A 411 -14.64 -20.60 -39.67
CA ASP A 411 -15.90 -20.65 -40.37
C ASP A 411 -16.03 -22.00 -41.09
N SER A 412 -16.87 -22.87 -40.56
CA SER A 412 -17.12 -24.21 -41.13
C SER A 412 -17.68 -24.19 -42.56
N SER A 413 -18.21 -23.06 -43.02
CA SER A 413 -18.79 -22.92 -44.36
C SER A 413 -17.75 -22.63 -45.44
N THR A 414 -16.68 -21.90 -45.10
CA THR A 414 -15.59 -21.53 -46.00
C THR A 414 -14.29 -22.30 -45.73
N GLY A 415 -14.12 -22.81 -44.51
CA GLY A 415 -12.87 -23.39 -44.01
C GLY A 415 -11.87 -22.37 -43.48
N GLN A 416 -12.24 -21.08 -43.49
CA GLN A 416 -11.33 -19.98 -43.19
C GLN A 416 -11.19 -19.73 -41.69
N GLY A 417 -9.96 -19.45 -41.26
CA GLY A 417 -9.62 -19.15 -39.88
C GLY A 417 -9.48 -17.65 -39.61
N TYR A 418 -9.90 -17.22 -38.42
CA TYR A 418 -9.78 -15.86 -37.94
C TYR A 418 -9.21 -15.83 -36.53
N ALA A 419 -8.14 -15.07 -36.33
CA ALA A 419 -7.56 -14.84 -35.00
C ALA A 419 -7.12 -13.39 -34.85
N MET A 420 -7.26 -12.86 -33.62
CA MET A 420 -6.93 -11.48 -33.31
C MET A 420 -5.68 -11.41 -32.43
N PHE A 421 -4.71 -10.61 -32.85
CA PHE A 421 -3.40 -10.45 -32.22
C PHE A 421 -3.21 -9.04 -31.69
N GLY A 422 -2.60 -8.92 -30.51
CA GLY A 422 -2.18 -7.64 -29.94
C GLY A 422 -0.82 -7.22 -30.48
N LEU A 423 -0.73 -5.99 -30.98
CA LEU A 423 0.50 -5.40 -31.54
C LEU A 423 1.19 -4.46 -30.55
N GLY A 424 0.43 -3.99 -29.56
CA GLY A 424 0.81 -2.86 -28.74
C GLY A 424 0.38 -1.52 -29.32
N ALA A 425 0.05 -0.57 -28.45
CA ALA A 425 -0.46 0.74 -28.85
C ALA A 425 0.53 1.50 -29.74
N GLY A 426 0.05 1.96 -30.89
CA GLY A 426 0.79 2.79 -31.85
C GLY A 426 1.58 2.01 -32.90
N SER A 427 1.39 0.70 -33.00
CA SER A 427 2.04 -0.13 -34.03
C SER A 427 1.56 0.26 -35.43
N SER A 428 2.46 0.17 -36.39
CA SER A 428 2.24 0.59 -37.77
C SER A 428 1.62 -0.52 -38.62
N TRP A 429 1.14 -0.16 -39.80
CA TRP A 429 0.71 -1.07 -40.85
C TRP A 429 1.84 -2.01 -41.29
N GLN A 430 3.11 -1.57 -41.25
CA GLN A 430 4.22 -2.46 -41.54
C GLN A 430 4.36 -3.56 -40.48
N ASP A 431 4.16 -3.23 -39.20
CA ASP A 431 4.20 -4.23 -38.12
C ASP A 431 3.08 -5.27 -38.29
N ILE A 432 1.91 -4.85 -38.80
CA ILE A 432 0.82 -5.76 -39.17
C ILE A 432 1.23 -6.72 -40.27
N LEU A 433 1.87 -6.23 -41.34
CA LEU A 433 2.32 -7.06 -42.46
C LEU A 433 3.40 -8.04 -42.02
N ASP A 434 4.37 -7.59 -41.22
CA ASP A 434 5.45 -8.43 -40.71
C ASP A 434 4.90 -9.55 -39.81
N LEU A 435 3.90 -9.24 -38.97
CA LEU A 435 3.23 -10.25 -38.15
C LEU A 435 2.43 -11.24 -39.00
N ALA A 436 1.65 -10.75 -39.97
CA ALA A 436 0.83 -11.60 -40.84
C ALA A 436 1.70 -12.55 -41.66
N GLU A 437 2.79 -12.06 -42.27
CA GLU A 437 3.77 -12.87 -43.00
C GLU A 437 4.41 -13.92 -42.09
N GLY A 438 4.85 -13.52 -40.90
CA GLY A 438 5.46 -14.43 -39.92
C GLY A 438 4.53 -15.53 -39.40
N LEU A 439 3.22 -15.36 -39.55
CA LEU A 439 2.20 -16.33 -39.13
C LEU A 439 1.57 -17.10 -40.30
N GLY A 440 1.91 -16.77 -41.55
CA GLY A 440 1.29 -17.36 -42.73
C GLY A 440 -0.17 -16.96 -42.93
N GLY A 441 -0.56 -15.76 -42.48
CA GLY A 441 -1.90 -15.20 -42.65
C GLY A 441 -1.89 -13.87 -43.40
N SER A 442 -3.06 -13.24 -43.49
CA SER A 442 -3.24 -11.89 -44.04
C SER A 442 -4.11 -11.04 -43.11
N PRO A 443 -3.95 -9.70 -43.11
CA PRO A 443 -4.95 -8.82 -42.51
C PRO A 443 -6.33 -9.12 -43.10
N ALA A 444 -7.32 -9.32 -42.23
CA ALA A 444 -8.59 -9.91 -42.62
C ALA A 444 -9.37 -9.07 -43.63
N THR A 445 -9.92 -9.74 -44.64
CA THR A 445 -10.78 -9.17 -45.66
C THR A 445 -12.22 -9.58 -45.39
N LEU A 446 -13.11 -8.60 -45.24
CA LEU A 446 -14.50 -8.84 -44.82
C LEU A 446 -15.43 -8.51 -45.99
N THR A 447 -15.45 -9.41 -46.95
CA THR A 447 -16.06 -9.23 -48.27
C THR A 447 -17.58 -9.36 -48.25
N THR A 448 -18.15 -9.98 -47.21
CA THR A 448 -19.60 -10.21 -47.08
C THR A 448 -20.17 -9.81 -45.71
N PRO A 449 -21.47 -9.46 -45.63
CA PRO A 449 -22.15 -9.24 -44.35
C PRO A 449 -22.05 -10.45 -43.42
N GLU A 450 -22.16 -11.67 -43.96
CA GLU A 450 -22.12 -12.91 -43.20
C GLU A 450 -20.74 -13.15 -42.57
N GLU A 451 -19.66 -12.85 -43.29
CA GLU A 451 -18.28 -12.92 -42.80
C GLU A 451 -17.99 -11.90 -41.70
N ASN A 452 -18.44 -10.65 -41.89
CA ASN A 452 -18.34 -9.62 -40.85
C ASN A 452 -19.11 -10.02 -39.59
N GLU A 453 -20.33 -10.56 -39.73
CA GLU A 453 -21.13 -11.06 -38.62
C GLU A 453 -20.47 -12.27 -37.94
N PHE A 454 -19.86 -13.19 -38.71
CA PHE A 454 -19.12 -14.33 -38.17
C PHE A 454 -17.98 -13.86 -37.25
N VAL A 455 -17.15 -12.94 -37.73
CA VAL A 455 -16.05 -12.36 -36.95
C VAL A 455 -16.57 -11.68 -35.69
N VAL A 456 -17.61 -10.84 -35.78
CA VAL A 456 -18.17 -10.16 -34.61
C VAL A 456 -18.65 -11.16 -33.54
N ASN A 457 -19.25 -12.26 -33.97
CA ASN A 457 -19.83 -13.25 -33.05
C ASN A 457 -18.82 -14.27 -32.49
N HIS A 458 -17.76 -14.60 -33.22
CA HIS A 458 -16.84 -15.69 -32.86
C HIS A 458 -15.40 -15.22 -32.59
N MET A 459 -15.02 -14.06 -33.13
CA MET A 459 -13.73 -13.41 -32.95
C MET A 459 -13.91 -11.90 -32.73
N THR A 460 -14.76 -11.54 -31.76
CA THR A 460 -15.19 -10.14 -31.54
C THR A 460 -13.97 -9.20 -31.43
N PRO A 461 -13.89 -8.16 -32.28
CA PRO A 461 -12.84 -7.15 -32.21
C PRO A 461 -12.79 -6.43 -30.87
N THR A 462 -11.61 -5.93 -30.47
CA THR A 462 -11.42 -5.21 -29.20
C THR A 462 -10.79 -3.84 -29.44
N GLN A 463 -11.23 -2.85 -28.67
CA GLN A 463 -10.59 -1.54 -28.63
C GLN A 463 -9.63 -1.40 -27.43
N VAL A 464 -9.54 -2.45 -26.60
CA VAL A 464 -8.59 -2.50 -25.48
C VAL A 464 -7.18 -2.60 -26.05
N GLY A 465 -6.31 -1.66 -25.68
CA GLY A 465 -4.96 -1.55 -26.23
C GLY A 465 -4.84 -0.77 -27.54
N GLY A 466 -5.96 -0.34 -28.13
CA GLY A 466 -6.01 0.47 -29.34
C GLY A 466 -6.85 -0.16 -30.47
N PRO A 467 -6.90 0.50 -31.64
CA PRO A 467 -7.71 0.08 -32.79
C PRO A 467 -7.39 -1.32 -33.30
N THR A 468 -8.40 -2.05 -33.76
CA THR A 468 -8.26 -3.34 -34.48
C THR A 468 -8.23 -3.11 -35.98
N ALA A 469 -7.07 -3.31 -36.60
CA ALA A 469 -6.91 -3.23 -38.05
C ALA A 469 -7.58 -4.40 -38.79
N ILE A 470 -8.05 -4.12 -40.00
CA ILE A 470 -8.48 -5.09 -41.03
C ILE A 470 -7.72 -4.82 -42.33
N GLY A 471 -7.78 -5.73 -43.29
CA GLY A 471 -7.08 -5.68 -44.59
C GLY A 471 -7.54 -4.63 -45.58
N LEU A 472 -8.26 -3.59 -45.14
CA LEU A 472 -8.79 -2.53 -45.99
C LEU A 472 -7.80 -1.37 -46.03
N VAL A 473 -7.42 -0.92 -47.23
CA VAL A 473 -6.43 0.16 -47.43
C VAL A 473 -6.93 1.15 -48.47
N GLN A 474 -6.51 2.41 -48.36
CA GLN A 474 -6.84 3.46 -49.32
C GLN A 474 -5.62 3.81 -50.19
N GLU A 475 -5.82 3.87 -51.50
CA GLU A 475 -4.84 4.46 -52.43
C GLU A 475 -5.17 5.93 -52.69
N GLY A 476 -4.48 6.81 -51.96
CA GLY A 476 -4.63 8.27 -52.03
C GLY A 476 -5.89 8.80 -51.35
N ASP A 477 -5.96 10.10 -51.14
CA ASP A 477 -6.91 10.75 -50.23
C ASP A 477 -8.28 11.07 -50.89
N ASP A 478 -8.83 10.15 -51.69
CA ASP A 478 -10.07 10.34 -52.47
C ASP A 478 -11.33 10.03 -51.64
N GLU A 479 -11.52 10.73 -50.53
CA GLU A 479 -12.66 10.53 -49.64
C GLU A 479 -13.99 11.16 -50.08
N PRO A 480 -15.15 10.61 -49.65
CA PRO A 480 -15.34 9.50 -48.69
C PRO A 480 -15.54 8.11 -49.35
N LEU A 481 -15.35 7.95 -50.66
CA LEU A 481 -15.73 6.69 -51.36
C LEU A 481 -14.74 6.22 -52.43
N GLY A 482 -13.58 6.88 -52.56
CA GLY A 482 -12.55 6.56 -53.54
C GLY A 482 -11.29 6.02 -52.89
N GLY A 483 -10.49 5.29 -53.67
CA GLY A 483 -9.18 4.77 -53.26
C GLY A 483 -9.22 3.49 -52.43
N TRP A 484 -10.33 3.17 -51.76
CA TRP A 484 -10.44 1.98 -50.89
C TRP A 484 -10.43 0.65 -51.66
N ARG A 485 -9.62 -0.29 -51.19
CA ARG A 485 -9.53 -1.67 -51.69
C ARG A 485 -9.08 -2.64 -50.60
N TRP A 486 -9.37 -3.92 -50.77
CA TRP A 486 -8.74 -4.97 -49.98
C TRP A 486 -7.27 -5.13 -50.38
N LEU A 487 -6.41 -5.43 -49.40
CA LEU A 487 -4.99 -5.68 -49.61
C LEU A 487 -4.75 -6.88 -50.56
N THR A 488 -5.66 -7.85 -50.56
CA THR A 488 -5.67 -9.07 -51.38
C THR A 488 -6.13 -8.85 -52.84
N ASP A 489 -6.50 -7.60 -53.20
CA ASP A 489 -7.10 -7.23 -54.49
C ASP A 489 -8.49 -7.86 -54.75
N GLU A 490 -9.15 -8.38 -53.72
CA GLU A 490 -10.54 -8.83 -53.82
C GLU A 490 -11.51 -7.66 -54.07
N PRO A 491 -12.64 -7.89 -54.76
CA PRO A 491 -13.62 -6.84 -55.02
C PRO A 491 -14.22 -6.27 -53.74
N LEU A 492 -14.18 -4.94 -53.57
CA LEU A 492 -14.88 -4.21 -52.51
C LEU A 492 -16.33 -3.92 -52.93
N ASP A 493 -17.14 -4.98 -53.08
CA ASP A 493 -18.54 -4.87 -53.52
C ASP A 493 -19.53 -4.53 -52.37
N TRP A 494 -19.08 -4.67 -51.12
CA TRP A 494 -19.85 -4.38 -49.92
C TRP A 494 -18.95 -3.71 -48.86
N THR A 495 -19.52 -2.81 -48.08
CA THR A 495 -18.83 -2.13 -46.97
C THR A 495 -19.74 -2.00 -45.75
N ASN A 496 -19.12 -1.98 -44.57
CA ASN A 496 -19.82 -1.79 -43.29
C ASN A 496 -19.36 -0.53 -42.54
N TRP A 497 -19.08 0.55 -43.27
CA TRP A 497 -18.71 1.83 -42.68
C TRP A 497 -19.71 2.28 -41.62
N ARG A 498 -19.20 2.73 -40.49
CA ARG A 498 -20.02 3.35 -39.45
C ARG A 498 -20.67 4.63 -40.01
N PRO A 499 -21.88 5.02 -39.56
CA PRO A 499 -22.51 6.25 -40.04
C PRO A 499 -21.61 7.47 -39.83
N GLY A 500 -21.13 8.06 -40.92
CA GLY A 500 -20.18 9.18 -40.90
C GLY A 500 -18.84 8.86 -41.54
N GLU A 501 -18.51 7.57 -41.68
CA GLU A 501 -17.22 7.08 -42.17
C GLU A 501 -17.26 6.62 -43.63
N PRO A 502 -16.09 6.61 -44.31
CA PRO A 502 -14.81 7.19 -43.89
C PRO A 502 -14.81 8.74 -43.96
N ASN A 503 -13.94 9.41 -43.20
CA ASN A 503 -14.02 10.87 -42.97
C ASN A 503 -12.69 11.68 -42.90
N GLU A 504 -11.51 11.08 -43.02
CA GLU A 504 -10.18 11.73 -43.05
C GLU A 504 -9.92 12.58 -41.79
N THR A 505 -10.43 12.18 -40.65
CA THR A 505 -10.44 12.98 -39.43
C THR A 505 -9.88 12.20 -38.24
N PRO A 506 -8.56 12.33 -37.99
CA PRO A 506 -7.62 13.31 -38.56
C PRO A 506 -7.04 12.93 -39.94
N LEU A 507 -6.45 13.89 -40.66
CA LEU A 507 -5.79 13.61 -41.94
C LEU A 507 -4.74 12.48 -41.86
N GLY A 508 -4.76 11.58 -42.84
CA GLY A 508 -3.90 10.41 -43.00
C GLY A 508 -4.53 9.08 -42.59
N GLU A 509 -5.86 8.95 -42.67
CA GLU A 509 -6.65 7.77 -42.31
C GLU A 509 -6.71 6.72 -43.43
N ASP A 510 -5.56 6.32 -43.98
CA ASP A 510 -5.46 5.45 -45.16
C ASP A 510 -5.75 3.95 -44.90
N PHE A 511 -6.20 3.56 -43.70
CA PHE A 511 -6.33 2.16 -43.28
C PHE A 511 -7.68 1.87 -42.62
N GLY A 512 -8.28 0.71 -42.88
CA GLY A 512 -9.52 0.32 -42.24
C GLY A 512 -9.30 -0.34 -40.88
N MET A 513 -10.18 0.00 -39.94
CA MET A 513 -10.32 -0.68 -38.67
C MET A 513 -11.78 -1.12 -38.43
N ILE A 514 -11.97 -2.07 -37.52
CA ILE A 514 -13.28 -2.61 -37.15
C ILE A 514 -13.59 -2.39 -35.67
N TYR A 515 -14.82 -1.98 -35.36
CA TYR A 515 -15.33 -1.86 -34.00
C TYR A 515 -15.94 -3.18 -33.50
N PRO A 516 -16.12 -3.34 -32.17
CA PRO A 516 -16.77 -4.52 -31.61
C PRO A 516 -18.20 -4.77 -32.13
N ASP A 517 -18.90 -3.71 -32.57
CA ASP A 517 -20.23 -3.79 -33.18
C ASP A 517 -20.21 -4.20 -34.67
N GLY A 518 -19.01 -4.42 -35.23
CA GLY A 518 -18.79 -4.83 -36.61
C GLY A 518 -18.71 -3.68 -37.61
N THR A 519 -18.98 -2.44 -37.21
CA THR A 519 -18.87 -1.28 -38.12
C THR A 519 -17.42 -0.84 -38.30
N TRP A 520 -17.12 -0.20 -39.43
CA TRP A 520 -15.74 0.15 -39.80
C TRP A 520 -15.48 1.65 -39.64
N ASN A 521 -14.22 1.98 -39.36
CA ASN A 521 -13.67 3.33 -39.41
C ASN A 521 -12.40 3.32 -40.26
N ASP A 522 -12.13 4.43 -40.94
CA ASP A 522 -10.82 4.75 -41.46
C ASP A 522 -9.90 5.14 -40.30
N GLN A 523 -8.60 4.92 -40.41
CA GLN A 523 -7.70 4.99 -39.29
C GLN A 523 -6.29 5.34 -39.74
N VAL A 524 -5.64 6.18 -38.93
CA VAL A 524 -4.25 6.57 -39.13
C VAL A 524 -3.34 5.36 -38.95
N ASN A 525 -2.10 5.47 -39.39
CA ASN A 525 -1.08 4.43 -39.25
C ASN A 525 -0.64 4.20 -37.78
N ALA A 526 -1.56 3.76 -36.92
CA ALA A 526 -1.38 3.51 -35.50
C ALA A 526 -2.48 2.56 -34.99
N PHE A 527 -2.10 1.34 -34.63
CA PHE A 527 -3.01 0.28 -34.21
C PHE A 527 -2.65 -0.23 -32.81
N GLY A 528 -3.58 -0.94 -32.19
CA GLY A 528 -3.32 -1.72 -30.98
C GLY A 528 -3.42 -3.22 -31.22
N ASN A 529 -4.24 -3.60 -32.19
CA ASN A 529 -4.61 -4.98 -32.49
C ASN A 529 -4.76 -5.15 -34.01
N VAL A 530 -4.74 -6.40 -34.47
CA VAL A 530 -5.09 -6.75 -35.86
C VAL A 530 -5.92 -8.03 -35.87
N LEU A 531 -6.93 -8.05 -36.73
CA LEU A 531 -7.64 -9.26 -37.11
C LEU A 531 -6.93 -9.89 -38.31
N LEU A 532 -6.43 -11.11 -38.14
CA LEU A 532 -5.81 -11.88 -39.21
C LEU A 532 -6.75 -13.00 -39.67
N GLU A 533 -6.66 -13.28 -40.96
CA GLU A 533 -7.36 -14.31 -41.70
C GLU A 533 -6.34 -15.36 -42.18
N PHE A 534 -6.75 -16.63 -42.13
CA PHE A 534 -5.89 -17.78 -42.44
C PHE A 534 -6.61 -18.75 -43.37
N GLU A 535 -6.00 -19.07 -44.51
CA GLU A 535 -6.48 -20.13 -45.41
C GLU A 535 -6.31 -21.53 -44.80
N ASP A 536 -5.22 -21.75 -44.06
CA ASP A 536 -4.96 -22.97 -43.28
C ASP A 536 -4.91 -22.67 -41.78
N PRO A 537 -6.03 -22.80 -41.05
CA PRO A 537 -6.08 -22.54 -39.62
C PRO A 537 -5.33 -23.57 -38.74
N SER A 538 -4.91 -24.72 -39.30
CA SER A 538 -4.48 -25.86 -38.48
C SER A 538 -3.21 -25.63 -37.67
N GLU A 539 -2.35 -24.70 -38.12
CA GLU A 539 -1.07 -24.40 -37.47
C GLU A 539 -1.09 -23.10 -36.63
N VAL A 540 -2.22 -22.38 -36.54
CA VAL A 540 -2.23 -21.05 -35.89
C VAL A 540 -1.96 -21.15 -34.39
N LEU A 541 -2.48 -22.20 -33.75
CA LEU A 541 -2.41 -22.39 -32.29
C LEU A 541 -1.19 -23.20 -31.86
N GLU A 542 -0.39 -23.73 -32.78
CA GLU A 542 0.78 -24.57 -32.48
C GLU A 542 1.96 -24.14 -33.34
N ARG A 543 3.10 -23.84 -32.72
CA ARG A 543 4.29 -23.34 -33.41
C ARG A 543 5.55 -24.02 -32.91
N LYS A 544 6.35 -24.57 -33.82
CA LYS A 544 7.68 -25.12 -33.53
C LYS A 544 8.75 -24.06 -33.73
N TRP A 545 9.58 -23.82 -32.71
CA TRP A 545 10.72 -22.91 -32.84
C TRP A 545 11.93 -23.69 -33.33
N LYS A 546 12.04 -23.86 -34.66
CA LYS A 546 13.04 -24.72 -35.29
C LYS A 546 14.47 -24.30 -34.92
N LEU A 547 15.36 -25.28 -34.72
CA LEU A 547 16.79 -25.06 -34.42
C LEU A 547 17.47 -24.22 -35.51
N GLN A 548 17.11 -24.43 -36.78
CA GLN A 548 17.67 -23.70 -37.93
C GLN A 548 17.33 -22.20 -37.92
N ASP A 549 16.25 -21.83 -37.24
CA ASP A 549 15.80 -20.44 -37.07
C ASP A 549 16.35 -19.83 -35.76
N GLY A 550 17.30 -20.50 -35.12
CA GLY A 550 17.91 -20.10 -33.85
C GLY A 550 17.07 -20.45 -32.62
N GLY A 551 16.07 -21.32 -32.76
CA GLY A 551 15.21 -21.78 -31.68
C GLY A 551 15.73 -22.96 -30.87
N THR A 552 14.90 -23.42 -29.95
CA THR A 552 15.16 -24.56 -29.05
C THR A 552 14.80 -25.91 -29.67
N GLY A 553 14.05 -25.92 -30.77
CA GLY A 553 13.40 -27.10 -31.34
C GLY A 553 12.07 -27.44 -30.67
N SER A 554 11.72 -26.76 -29.57
CA SER A 554 10.46 -26.98 -28.84
C SER A 554 9.25 -26.59 -29.67
N THR A 555 8.13 -27.27 -29.39
CA THR A 555 6.81 -26.92 -29.92
C THR A 555 6.01 -26.23 -28.83
N TYR A 556 5.37 -25.12 -29.15
CA TYR A 556 4.52 -24.36 -28.22
C TYR A 556 3.09 -24.37 -28.72
N GLN A 557 2.14 -24.51 -27.80
CA GLN A 557 0.72 -24.55 -28.11
C GLN A 557 -0.08 -23.57 -27.25
N ALA A 558 -0.89 -22.73 -27.89
CA ALA A 558 -1.84 -21.83 -27.25
C ALA A 558 -3.11 -22.58 -26.87
N ILE A 559 -3.43 -22.63 -25.59
CA ILE A 559 -4.62 -23.31 -25.06
C ILE A 559 -5.54 -22.29 -24.40
N LEU A 560 -6.83 -22.36 -24.76
CA LEU A 560 -7.90 -21.66 -24.07
C LEU A 560 -8.83 -22.66 -23.39
N LEU A 561 -8.82 -22.65 -22.07
CA LEU A 561 -9.65 -23.54 -21.28
C LEU A 561 -11.13 -23.10 -21.30
N PRO A 562 -12.07 -24.05 -21.22
CA PRO A 562 -13.51 -23.74 -21.16
C PRO A 562 -13.92 -23.05 -19.86
N SER A 563 -13.09 -23.10 -18.82
CA SER A 563 -13.31 -22.43 -17.55
C SER A 563 -11.99 -21.88 -17.00
N PRO A 564 -11.98 -20.76 -16.28
CA PRO A 564 -10.77 -20.24 -15.65
C PRO A 564 -10.28 -21.19 -14.56
N VAL A 565 -8.97 -21.43 -14.50
CA VAL A 565 -8.34 -22.32 -13.52
C VAL A 565 -7.12 -21.65 -12.88
N GLY A 566 -6.79 -22.06 -11.66
CA GLY A 566 -5.56 -21.64 -10.99
C GLY A 566 -4.31 -22.27 -11.60
N TRP A 567 -3.13 -21.79 -11.21
CA TRP A 567 -1.85 -22.18 -11.82
C TRP A 567 -1.57 -23.68 -11.71
N ASN A 568 -1.82 -24.30 -10.55
CA ASN A 568 -1.58 -25.74 -10.35
C ASN A 568 -2.45 -26.62 -11.26
N GLU A 569 -3.70 -26.21 -11.51
CA GLU A 569 -4.59 -26.93 -12.41
C GLU A 569 -4.20 -26.73 -13.87
N ALA A 570 -3.78 -25.52 -14.25
CA ALA A 570 -3.20 -25.25 -15.57
C ALA A 570 -1.92 -26.06 -15.81
N ALA A 571 -1.03 -26.16 -14.82
CA ALA A 571 0.18 -26.98 -14.88
C ALA A 571 -0.16 -28.47 -15.03
N GLY A 572 -1.09 -28.99 -14.23
CA GLY A 572 -1.56 -30.37 -14.36
C GLY A 572 -2.23 -30.66 -15.71
N TYR A 573 -2.92 -29.67 -16.30
CA TYR A 573 -3.48 -29.79 -17.64
C TYR A 573 -2.39 -29.87 -18.70
N ALA A 574 -1.37 -29.01 -18.64
CA ALA A 574 -0.22 -29.06 -19.55
C ALA A 574 0.51 -30.42 -19.46
N GLU A 575 0.75 -30.92 -18.24
CA GLU A 575 1.33 -32.24 -17.99
C GLU A 575 0.47 -33.38 -18.57
N SER A 576 -0.86 -33.24 -18.54
CA SER A 576 -1.77 -34.24 -19.12
C SER A 576 -1.70 -34.32 -20.65
N LEU A 577 -1.20 -33.27 -21.31
CA LEU A 577 -0.94 -33.25 -22.75
C LEU A 577 0.46 -33.80 -23.10
N GLY A 578 1.32 -34.06 -22.11
CA GLY A 578 2.71 -34.45 -22.32
C GLY A 578 3.69 -33.28 -22.43
N GLY A 579 3.27 -32.06 -22.07
CA GLY A 579 4.13 -30.88 -22.02
C GLY A 579 4.19 -30.25 -20.62
N THR A 580 4.71 -29.03 -20.54
CA THR A 580 4.69 -28.19 -19.33
C THR A 580 4.10 -26.82 -19.65
N LEU A 581 3.75 -26.03 -18.63
CA LEU A 581 3.58 -24.59 -18.88
C LEU A 581 4.90 -24.05 -19.43
N ALA A 582 4.81 -23.18 -20.43
CA ALA A 582 5.97 -22.73 -21.17
C ALA A 582 7.01 -22.04 -20.27
N ASP A 583 8.25 -22.49 -20.41
CA ASP A 583 9.40 -21.88 -19.77
C ASP A 583 10.04 -20.91 -20.76
N PHE A 584 10.34 -19.70 -20.30
CA PHE A 584 10.98 -18.69 -21.14
C PHE A 584 12.40 -18.46 -20.62
N GLU A 585 13.27 -19.42 -20.91
CA GLU A 585 14.65 -19.41 -20.42
C GLU A 585 15.45 -18.25 -21.01
N THR A 586 15.08 -17.77 -22.20
CA THR A 586 15.68 -16.58 -22.80
C THR A 586 14.66 -15.50 -23.16
N ALA A 587 15.10 -14.24 -23.16
CA ALA A 587 14.27 -13.13 -23.64
C ALA A 587 13.87 -13.29 -25.14
N ALA A 588 14.71 -13.95 -25.94
CA ALA A 588 14.43 -14.21 -27.35
C ALA A 588 13.30 -15.23 -27.52
N GLU A 589 13.31 -16.28 -26.70
CA GLU A 589 12.23 -17.28 -26.62
C GLU A 589 10.92 -16.65 -26.21
N ALA A 590 10.94 -15.88 -25.12
CA ALA A 590 9.77 -15.19 -24.61
C ALA A 590 9.14 -14.31 -25.70
N GLN A 591 9.96 -13.51 -26.39
CA GLN A 591 9.50 -12.66 -27.50
C GLN A 591 8.96 -13.50 -28.66
N TRP A 592 9.68 -14.54 -29.08
CA TRP A 592 9.27 -15.37 -30.21
C TRP A 592 7.92 -16.05 -29.98
N VAL A 593 7.73 -16.64 -28.78
CA VAL A 593 6.49 -17.29 -28.36
C VAL A 593 5.39 -16.25 -28.18
N PHE A 594 5.70 -15.10 -27.59
CA PHE A 594 4.72 -14.04 -27.39
C PHE A 594 4.18 -13.51 -28.72
N ASP A 595 5.05 -13.17 -29.67
CA ASP A 595 4.64 -12.62 -30.96
C ASP A 595 3.70 -13.56 -31.71
N ARG A 596 3.89 -14.88 -31.54
CA ARG A 596 3.16 -15.90 -32.31
C ARG A 596 1.96 -16.50 -31.61
N LEU A 597 1.99 -16.59 -30.29
CA LEU A 597 0.97 -17.27 -29.49
C LEU A 597 0.52 -16.41 -28.31
N GLY A 598 1.45 -15.84 -27.55
CA GLY A 598 1.13 -15.07 -26.34
C GLY A 598 0.35 -13.78 -26.60
N SER A 599 0.43 -13.22 -27.81
CA SER A 599 -0.28 -12.02 -28.25
C SER A 599 -1.70 -12.29 -28.74
N LEU A 600 -2.13 -13.56 -28.82
CA LEU A 600 -3.52 -13.93 -29.11
C LEU A 600 -4.44 -13.31 -28.06
N THR A 601 -5.23 -12.34 -28.48
CA THR A 601 -6.06 -11.52 -27.59
C THR A 601 -7.05 -12.34 -26.76
N LYS A 602 -7.51 -13.49 -27.27
CA LYS A 602 -8.45 -14.37 -26.58
C LYS A 602 -7.84 -15.19 -25.44
N LEU A 603 -6.51 -15.27 -25.35
CA LEU A 603 -5.83 -15.85 -24.17
C LEU A 603 -5.84 -14.90 -22.97
N TRP A 604 -6.25 -13.64 -23.17
CA TRP A 604 -6.23 -12.57 -22.17
C TRP A 604 -7.65 -12.25 -21.69
N SER A 605 -7.77 -11.79 -20.45
CA SER A 605 -9.06 -11.39 -19.86
C SER A 605 -9.68 -10.12 -20.48
N GLN A 606 -8.93 -9.35 -21.29
CA GLN A 606 -9.35 -8.13 -21.99
C GLN A 606 -10.10 -7.11 -21.09
N THR A 607 -9.62 -6.92 -19.85
CA THR A 607 -10.14 -5.95 -18.86
C THR A 607 -9.14 -4.80 -18.63
N TYR A 608 -9.40 -3.95 -17.63
CA TYR A 608 -8.44 -2.93 -17.17
C TYR A 608 -7.13 -3.56 -16.65
N TYR A 609 -7.26 -4.66 -15.91
CA TYR A 609 -6.16 -5.52 -15.46
C TYR A 609 -6.10 -6.74 -16.38
N ASN A 610 -5.23 -6.63 -17.37
CA ASN A 610 -5.11 -7.66 -18.38
C ASN A 610 -4.16 -8.74 -17.90
N GLY A 611 -4.74 -9.87 -17.51
CA GLY A 611 -4.03 -11.11 -17.23
C GLY A 611 -4.02 -11.97 -18.48
N GLY A 612 -2.82 -12.24 -18.97
CA GLY A 612 -2.59 -13.11 -20.11
C GLY A 612 -2.39 -14.57 -19.70
N PRO A 613 -1.89 -15.40 -20.61
CA PRO A 613 -1.76 -16.82 -20.35
C PRO A 613 -0.77 -17.11 -19.21
N TRP A 614 -1.00 -18.24 -18.53
CA TRP A 614 -0.08 -18.78 -17.53
C TRP A 614 1.29 -19.11 -18.12
N THR A 615 2.36 -18.92 -17.33
CA THR A 615 3.74 -19.31 -17.66
C THR A 615 4.26 -20.34 -16.65
N GLY A 616 5.38 -21.00 -16.94
CA GLY A 616 6.02 -21.98 -16.06
C GLY A 616 6.74 -21.37 -14.85
N LEU A 617 6.95 -20.06 -14.79
CA LEU A 617 7.76 -19.42 -13.75
C LEU A 617 7.08 -19.45 -12.38
N ARG A 618 7.83 -19.90 -11.36
CA ARG A 618 7.38 -19.91 -9.96
C ARG A 618 8.49 -19.56 -8.99
N LEU A 619 8.11 -19.13 -7.78
CA LEU A 619 9.03 -18.75 -6.72
C LEU A 619 9.41 -19.96 -5.87
N GLU A 620 10.67 -20.40 -5.95
CA GLU A 620 11.21 -21.51 -5.18
C GLU A 620 12.35 -21.05 -4.28
N ASN A 621 12.22 -21.25 -2.97
CA ASN A 621 13.25 -20.88 -1.98
C ASN A 621 13.73 -19.42 -2.11
N GLY A 622 12.85 -18.51 -2.55
CA GLY A 622 13.16 -17.10 -2.76
C GLY A 622 13.80 -16.75 -4.12
N THR A 623 13.86 -17.71 -5.05
CA THR A 623 14.38 -17.52 -6.41
C THR A 623 13.29 -17.86 -7.42
N TRP A 624 13.14 -17.02 -8.46
CA TRP A 624 12.25 -17.31 -9.58
C TRP A 624 12.86 -18.38 -10.47
N THR A 625 12.21 -19.54 -10.56
CA THR A 625 12.69 -20.74 -11.25
C THR A 625 11.63 -21.24 -12.23
N TRP A 626 12.07 -21.52 -13.46
CA TRP A 626 11.29 -22.17 -14.50
C TRP A 626 11.04 -23.65 -14.17
N ARG A 627 10.06 -24.28 -14.82
CA ARG A 627 9.73 -25.69 -14.60
C ARG A 627 10.89 -26.63 -14.97
N SER A 628 11.73 -26.24 -15.91
CA SER A 628 12.99 -26.89 -16.29
C SER A 628 14.04 -26.91 -15.18
N GLY A 629 13.91 -26.05 -14.17
CA GLY A 629 14.90 -25.82 -13.12
C GLY A 629 15.85 -24.64 -13.42
N ALA A 630 15.77 -24.04 -14.61
CA ALA A 630 16.51 -22.84 -14.93
C ALA A 630 16.05 -21.64 -14.08
N THR A 631 16.99 -20.84 -13.59
CA THR A 631 16.67 -19.60 -12.86
C THR A 631 16.43 -18.45 -13.84
N LEU A 632 15.45 -17.59 -13.57
CA LEU A 632 15.23 -16.38 -14.37
C LEU A 632 16.47 -15.46 -14.34
N ASP A 633 17.08 -15.22 -15.50
CA ASP A 633 18.30 -14.43 -15.66
C ASP A 633 18.13 -13.16 -16.52
N TRP A 634 16.91 -12.91 -16.99
CA TRP A 634 16.51 -11.71 -17.74
C TRP A 634 15.37 -10.97 -17.01
N VAL A 635 14.98 -9.79 -17.52
CA VAL A 635 14.02 -8.89 -16.85
C VAL A 635 12.69 -8.85 -17.61
N PRO A 636 11.70 -9.70 -17.26
CA PRO A 636 10.39 -9.78 -17.91
C PRO A 636 9.31 -8.88 -17.30
N TRP A 637 9.58 -8.28 -16.15
CA TRP A 637 8.54 -7.73 -15.29
C TRP A 637 7.90 -6.46 -15.83
N TYR A 638 6.58 -6.35 -15.63
CA TYR A 638 5.90 -5.07 -15.80
C TYR A 638 6.47 -4.03 -14.80
N PRO A 639 6.49 -2.72 -15.12
CA PRO A 639 6.92 -1.70 -14.17
C PRO A 639 6.16 -1.75 -12.84
N GLY A 640 6.86 -2.10 -11.76
CA GLY A 640 6.27 -2.31 -10.44
C GLY A 640 6.37 -3.77 -9.96
N GLU A 641 6.59 -4.70 -10.89
CA GLU A 641 6.69 -6.13 -10.61
C GLU A 641 8.15 -6.62 -10.54
N PRO A 642 8.41 -7.75 -9.85
CA PRO A 642 7.46 -8.45 -8.99
C PRO A 642 7.26 -7.68 -7.67
N ASN A 643 6.02 -7.56 -7.21
CA ASN A 643 5.67 -6.81 -6.01
C ASN A 643 5.51 -7.70 -4.76
N GLY A 644 5.56 -9.03 -4.92
CA GLY A 644 5.44 -10.00 -3.84
C GLY A 644 3.99 -10.42 -3.56
N THR A 645 3.07 -10.11 -4.48
CA THR A 645 1.68 -10.58 -4.47
C THR A 645 1.58 -12.09 -4.57
N GLY A 646 2.53 -12.77 -5.23
CA GLY A 646 2.35 -14.17 -5.56
C GLY A 646 3.61 -15.02 -5.66
N THR A 647 3.39 -16.32 -5.85
CA THR A 647 4.46 -17.32 -6.01
C THR A 647 4.50 -17.93 -7.41
N VAL A 648 3.60 -17.52 -8.30
CA VAL A 648 3.52 -17.97 -9.69
C VAL A 648 3.34 -16.78 -10.61
N VAL A 649 3.53 -16.97 -11.92
CA VAL A 649 3.62 -15.84 -12.86
C VAL A 649 2.70 -16.03 -14.06
N SER A 650 2.18 -14.90 -14.55
CA SER A 650 1.43 -14.83 -15.80
C SER A 650 1.85 -13.61 -16.60
N PHE A 651 1.48 -13.56 -17.88
CA PHE A 651 1.55 -12.31 -18.64
C PHE A 651 0.61 -11.25 -18.07
N TYR A 652 1.03 -9.98 -18.15
CA TYR A 652 0.32 -8.89 -17.50
C TYR A 652 0.47 -7.55 -18.22
N ASN A 653 -0.63 -6.80 -18.23
CA ASN A 653 -0.63 -5.39 -18.62
C ASN A 653 -1.74 -4.59 -17.93
N ILE A 654 -1.51 -3.30 -17.71
CA ILE A 654 -2.54 -2.34 -17.28
C ILE A 654 -2.89 -1.42 -18.44
N ASN A 655 -4.19 -1.16 -18.66
CA ASN A 655 -4.67 -0.17 -19.64
C ASN A 655 -4.23 -0.42 -21.09
N GLY A 656 -3.87 -1.66 -21.43
CA GLY A 656 -3.43 -2.01 -22.78
C GLY A 656 -3.72 -3.48 -23.08
N GLY A 657 -3.64 -3.86 -24.35
CA GLY A 657 -3.87 -5.22 -24.80
C GLY A 657 -2.70 -6.17 -24.44
N PRO A 658 -2.61 -7.33 -25.09
CA PRO A 658 -1.51 -8.27 -24.87
C PRO A 658 -0.13 -7.61 -24.89
N ARG A 659 0.71 -7.91 -23.90
CA ARG A 659 2.11 -7.47 -23.80
C ARG A 659 3.01 -8.58 -23.25
N LEU A 660 4.29 -8.54 -23.60
CA LEU A 660 5.32 -9.49 -23.17
C LEU A 660 5.68 -9.38 -21.66
N THR A 661 5.16 -8.38 -20.95
CA THR A 661 5.48 -8.16 -19.53
C THR A 661 4.79 -9.16 -18.60
N LEU A 662 5.43 -9.47 -17.47
CA LEU A 662 4.95 -10.45 -16.48
C LEU A 662 4.56 -9.81 -15.13
N ASP A 663 3.76 -10.56 -14.36
CA ASP A 663 3.27 -10.25 -13.01
C ASP A 663 3.33 -11.48 -12.09
N ASP A 664 3.72 -11.29 -10.83
CA ASP A 664 3.64 -12.33 -9.80
C ASP A 664 2.26 -12.32 -9.13
N THR A 665 1.59 -13.46 -9.14
CA THR A 665 0.15 -13.57 -8.90
C THR A 665 -0.12 -14.80 -8.03
N PHE A 666 -1.28 -14.84 -7.36
CA PHE A 666 -1.60 -15.98 -6.50
C PHE A 666 -1.85 -17.23 -7.34
N GLU A 667 -1.52 -18.40 -6.79
CA GLU A 667 -1.82 -19.70 -7.43
C GLU A 667 -3.32 -19.86 -7.73
N SER A 668 -4.18 -19.21 -6.95
CA SER A 668 -5.64 -19.23 -7.08
C SER A 668 -6.21 -18.28 -8.13
N ASP A 669 -5.41 -17.37 -8.69
CA ASP A 669 -5.90 -16.34 -9.61
C ASP A 669 -6.29 -16.95 -10.96
N ALA A 670 -7.57 -17.30 -11.09
CA ALA A 670 -8.04 -18.18 -12.15
C ALA A 670 -8.01 -17.50 -13.53
N ARG A 671 -7.38 -18.16 -14.51
CA ARG A 671 -7.27 -17.70 -15.91
C ARG A 671 -7.62 -18.81 -16.89
N ARG A 672 -8.03 -18.44 -18.11
CA ARG A 672 -8.40 -19.41 -19.16
C ARG A 672 -7.24 -19.72 -20.11
N GLY A 673 -6.38 -18.74 -20.37
CA GLY A 673 -5.26 -18.88 -21.29
C GLY A 673 -4.05 -19.54 -20.63
N LEU A 674 -3.37 -20.40 -21.37
CA LEU A 674 -2.04 -20.90 -21.03
C LEU A 674 -1.27 -21.25 -22.32
N ILE A 675 0.06 -21.23 -22.23
CA ILE A 675 0.93 -21.72 -23.31
C ILE A 675 1.60 -22.98 -22.81
N VAL A 676 1.41 -24.07 -23.55
CA VAL A 676 2.07 -25.35 -23.28
C VAL A 676 3.33 -25.41 -24.11
N GLU A 677 4.43 -25.79 -23.49
CA GLU A 677 5.67 -26.14 -24.18
C GLU A 677 5.82 -27.67 -24.18
N PHE A 678 6.12 -28.18 -25.36
CA PHE A 678 6.59 -29.53 -25.60
C PHE A 678 8.07 -29.43 -25.93
N PRO A 679 8.96 -29.85 -25.03
CA PRO A 679 10.38 -29.72 -25.26
C PRO A 679 10.78 -30.46 -26.54
N ALA A 680 11.79 -29.94 -27.24
CA ALA A 680 12.42 -30.69 -28.31
C ALA A 680 12.87 -32.06 -27.76
N VAL A 681 12.86 -33.09 -28.61
CA VAL A 681 13.60 -34.33 -28.34
C VAL A 681 14.99 -33.92 -27.86
N ASP A 682 15.36 -34.34 -26.65
CA ASP A 682 16.50 -33.80 -25.89
C ASP A 682 17.70 -33.57 -26.82
N ALA A 683 18.08 -32.30 -27.05
CA ALA A 683 19.18 -31.99 -27.95
C ALA A 683 20.53 -32.57 -27.46
N THR A 684 20.63 -32.93 -26.18
CA THR A 684 21.77 -33.64 -25.59
C THR A 684 21.68 -35.15 -25.76
N CYS A 685 20.47 -35.67 -26.00
CA CYS A 685 20.18 -37.06 -26.33
C CYS A 685 19.23 -37.20 -27.52
N PRO A 686 19.57 -36.72 -28.74
CA PRO A 686 18.63 -36.65 -29.85
C PRO A 686 18.09 -38.01 -30.31
N GLY A 687 18.68 -39.10 -29.83
CA GLY A 687 18.24 -40.46 -30.13
C GLY A 687 17.01 -40.93 -29.34
N ASP A 688 16.62 -40.23 -28.28
CA ASP A 688 15.54 -40.65 -27.36
C ASP A 688 14.20 -40.09 -27.84
N VAL A 689 13.71 -40.68 -28.92
CA VAL A 689 12.50 -40.22 -29.63
C VAL A 689 11.25 -40.41 -28.77
N ASN A 690 11.21 -41.43 -27.90
CA ASN A 690 10.05 -41.71 -27.05
C ASN A 690 10.10 -41.00 -25.68
N GLN A 691 11.18 -40.27 -25.39
CA GLN A 691 11.44 -39.49 -24.19
C GLN A 691 11.41 -40.34 -22.90
N ASP A 692 11.94 -41.57 -22.95
CA ASP A 692 12.03 -42.47 -21.79
C ASP A 692 13.39 -42.47 -21.07
N ASN A 693 14.25 -41.50 -21.44
CA ASN A 693 15.64 -41.32 -21.03
C ASN A 693 16.57 -42.47 -21.49
N GLN A 694 16.17 -43.26 -22.48
CA GLN A 694 17.03 -44.25 -23.11
C GLN A 694 16.87 -44.27 -24.62
N VAL A 695 18.00 -44.13 -25.31
CA VAL A 695 18.09 -44.40 -26.75
C VAL A 695 18.25 -45.88 -26.97
N ASP A 696 17.16 -46.55 -27.33
CA ASP A 696 17.15 -47.97 -27.61
C ASP A 696 16.35 -48.36 -28.87
N PHE A 697 15.96 -49.64 -28.94
CA PHE A 697 15.26 -50.16 -30.09
C PHE A 697 13.83 -49.60 -30.24
N ALA A 698 13.22 -49.12 -29.14
CA ALA A 698 11.93 -48.46 -29.16
C ALA A 698 12.00 -47.16 -29.98
N ASP A 699 13.05 -46.36 -29.80
CA ASP A 699 13.26 -45.11 -30.55
C ASP A 699 13.51 -45.38 -32.02
N LEU A 700 14.36 -46.38 -32.32
CA LEU A 700 14.62 -46.77 -33.69
C LEU A 700 13.34 -47.24 -34.42
N ILE A 701 12.39 -47.85 -33.70
CA ILE A 701 11.09 -48.19 -34.29
C ILE A 701 10.30 -46.91 -34.63
N LEU A 702 10.34 -45.88 -33.79
CA LEU A 702 9.66 -44.61 -34.04
C LEU A 702 10.23 -43.90 -35.28
N ILE A 703 11.56 -43.91 -35.46
CA ILE A 703 12.20 -43.43 -36.70
C ILE A 703 11.69 -44.20 -37.92
N LEU A 704 11.76 -45.53 -37.86
CA LEU A 704 11.39 -46.39 -39.00
C LEU A 704 9.89 -46.35 -39.32
N ALA A 705 9.04 -46.08 -38.32
CA ALA A 705 7.61 -45.97 -38.48
C ALA A 705 7.19 -44.66 -39.19
N ASN A 706 7.98 -43.61 -39.05
CA ASN A 706 7.67 -42.26 -39.57
C ASN A 706 8.52 -41.87 -40.78
N TRP A 707 9.07 -42.84 -41.51
CA TRP A 707 9.97 -42.61 -42.66
C TRP A 707 9.35 -41.74 -43.76
N GLY A 708 10.03 -40.67 -44.17
CA GLY A 708 9.62 -39.78 -45.24
C GLY A 708 9.66 -38.30 -44.85
N ALA A 709 9.04 -37.46 -45.67
CA ALA A 709 8.85 -36.05 -45.31
C ALA A 709 8.02 -35.98 -44.03
N CYS A 710 8.50 -35.22 -43.06
CA CYS A 710 7.85 -35.11 -41.79
C CYS A 710 7.91 -33.68 -41.28
N ASP A 711 6.83 -32.94 -41.50
CA ASP A 711 6.64 -31.67 -40.83
C ASP A 711 6.36 -31.98 -39.35
N SER A 712 7.36 -31.73 -38.51
CA SER A 712 7.21 -31.66 -37.04
C SER A 712 7.00 -32.97 -36.29
N CYS A 713 7.49 -34.13 -36.76
CA CYS A 713 7.49 -35.32 -35.91
C CYS A 713 8.77 -35.49 -35.10
N GLU A 714 8.64 -36.10 -33.92
CA GLU A 714 9.74 -36.44 -33.01
C GLU A 714 10.79 -37.36 -33.65
N ALA A 715 10.42 -38.05 -34.72
CA ALA A 715 11.30 -38.94 -35.47
C ALA A 715 12.29 -38.22 -36.41
N ASP A 716 12.12 -36.92 -36.65
CA ASP A 716 13.10 -36.07 -37.34
C ASP A 716 14.02 -35.46 -36.28
N VAL A 717 15.08 -36.19 -35.95
CA VAL A 717 15.96 -35.90 -34.82
C VAL A 717 17.11 -34.98 -35.21
N ASP A 718 17.38 -34.83 -36.51
CA ASP A 718 18.37 -33.87 -37.03
C ASP A 718 17.74 -32.55 -37.51
N GLY A 719 16.42 -32.50 -37.61
CA GLY A 719 15.63 -31.30 -37.84
C GLY A 719 15.67 -30.82 -39.29
N ASP A 720 15.87 -31.72 -40.25
CA ASP A 720 15.93 -31.41 -41.68
C ASP A 720 14.57 -31.54 -42.42
N ASP A 721 13.48 -31.73 -41.66
CA ASP A 721 12.10 -31.94 -42.09
C ASP A 721 11.90 -33.26 -42.89
N ILE A 722 12.86 -34.21 -42.81
CA ILE A 722 12.82 -35.51 -43.48
C ILE A 722 13.31 -36.61 -42.54
N VAL A 723 12.41 -37.49 -42.09
CA VAL A 723 12.80 -38.73 -41.40
C VAL A 723 13.45 -39.68 -42.40
N GLY A 724 14.76 -39.76 -42.34
CA GLY A 724 15.60 -40.45 -43.27
C GLY A 724 16.73 -41.24 -42.62
N PHE A 725 17.75 -41.50 -43.42
CA PHE A 725 18.90 -42.27 -42.95
C PHE A 725 19.78 -41.48 -41.99
N SER A 726 19.76 -40.15 -42.07
CA SER A 726 20.51 -39.27 -41.17
C SER A 726 19.95 -39.32 -39.75
N ASP A 727 18.63 -39.41 -39.58
CA ASP A 727 17.97 -39.63 -38.29
C ASP A 727 18.30 -40.98 -37.68
N VAL A 728 18.25 -42.05 -38.49
CA VAL A 728 18.69 -43.39 -38.03
C VAL A 728 20.12 -43.34 -37.52
N LEU A 729 20.99 -42.57 -38.19
CA LEU A 729 22.37 -42.43 -37.77
C LEU A 729 22.49 -41.64 -36.47
N ALA A 730 21.68 -40.60 -36.27
CA ALA A 730 21.62 -39.84 -35.03
C ALA A 730 21.16 -40.71 -33.85
N VAL A 731 20.09 -41.50 -34.00
CA VAL A 731 19.63 -42.46 -32.98
C VAL A 731 20.70 -43.52 -32.69
N LEU A 732 21.31 -44.12 -33.70
CA LEU A 732 22.36 -45.14 -33.49
C LEU A 732 23.64 -44.59 -32.85
N ASN A 733 23.96 -43.31 -33.06
CA ASN A 733 25.14 -42.67 -32.48
C ASN A 733 24.94 -42.31 -31.00
N SER A 734 23.70 -42.15 -30.55
CA SER A 734 23.34 -41.78 -29.17
C SER A 734 22.88 -42.98 -28.34
N TRP A 735 23.07 -44.21 -28.82
CA TRP A 735 22.54 -45.44 -28.21
C TRP A 735 22.96 -45.65 -26.74
N GLY A 736 22.00 -45.82 -25.85
CA GLY A 736 22.20 -45.97 -24.41
C GLY A 736 21.36 -44.99 -23.59
N ALA A 737 21.58 -44.97 -22.27
CA ALA A 737 20.90 -44.01 -21.39
C ALA A 737 21.38 -42.59 -21.68
N CYS A 738 20.45 -41.65 -21.71
CA CYS A 738 20.75 -40.22 -21.78
C CYS A 738 21.45 -39.79 -20.48
N GLU A 739 22.61 -39.11 -20.57
CA GLU A 739 23.27 -38.61 -19.36
C GLU A 739 22.46 -37.42 -18.82
N GLU A 740 21.79 -37.59 -17.67
CA GLU A 740 21.24 -36.45 -16.94
C GLU A 740 22.38 -35.48 -16.64
N THR A 741 22.31 -34.27 -17.21
CA THR A 741 23.23 -33.21 -16.81
C THR A 741 22.94 -32.85 -15.34
N PRO A 742 23.99 -32.74 -14.49
CA PRO A 742 23.85 -32.65 -13.04
C PRO A 742 23.28 -31.34 -12.53
#